data_AF-A0A075USY1-F1
#
_entry.id   AF-A0A075USY1-F1
#
_cell.length_a   1.000
_cell.length_b   1.000
_cell.length_c   1.000
_cell.angle_alpha   90.00
_cell.angle_beta   90.00
_cell.angle_gamma   90.00
#
_symmetry.space_group_name_H-M   'P 1'
#
loop_
_entity.id
_entity.type
_entity.pdbx_description
1 polymer ?
#
loop_
_entity_poly.entity_id
_entity_poly.type
_entity_poly.pdbx_seq_one_letter_code
_entity_poly.pdbx_strand_id
1 'polypeptide(L)'
;MRRGYLAASAFAVIVTMIAAPLSGTATAANDPGAAKVNSRWLATKLKPDGTFDNPSGGSLPDHGLMLDALFAMYAAGEGARAEPIVKFLDDQGHATDYFTWDGLAPGAGYDKIIVGGAVAKTMVAAQVSGRNPRAFDGYDLVAETHAAIMRKGPDKGRVSDYSKDPALADAVSNNANMFGQALGVIGLAVVGENDRIAIDRLLTQQCSEGYFRVLFSYIPTKETGDHVTPDGRKVSTCDEGKPLGLSPTDGDATGLALSAMLAAKKAGAAGLDAPIAKTVSWLKANQTPGGGWGGGVGTEAPNTNSTGLIVQALVDAGGANAAVDKGVRFLKSAQANAAADSGNKLAGELGAIAYDPASYEAARSSGISGLDTWIRASAQASLGLSQVGFYPLAKGEVLPPTTGVPETPAPVTQPHKPAPEPKKSITPKASTGARVSTVAAIAAPVTATPAVRLGAYLTNRLVGGDHVEVTEDGKTYVDYDATADVVLALRALDQQPDAVARASRFLLKPEAVQAYAHGAPYEQGQASYAEPLAKLVLVAEFAKSDVAGPLRADLVKLRGTDGEFTDTGSFADADRTVERHAWAVLATAADPGPAVELLLSRQCADGTFPKHLDTAECGSGDLAATAAAVTALVARPHTDAAPPTRRPDGWTERRVSAFVSAVDALGVRPTGEGLVTGEGGEVDIALSATVAAARQTAGLDASGTARSLGKLVQQDGGFAKGTGGETDFPTSSAAAQGVAGRSWLTAADSPLSPAIRLPLTAGTDTPALAAAQSDDRPGWLIWGLAGLAVLFLSTAIALVFVLRRFTKKRG
;
A
#
# COMPACT_ATOMS: atom_id res chain seq x y z
N MET A 1 22.21 -57.18 49.76
CA MET A 1 22.09 -56.54 48.42
C MET A 1 22.16 -55.04 48.66
N ARG A 2 23.35 -54.41 48.54
CA ARG A 2 23.82 -53.55 47.43
C ARG A 2 22.82 -52.40 47.13
N ARG A 3 23.12 -51.16 47.55
CA ARG A 3 23.90 -50.06 46.87
C ARG A 3 23.01 -49.30 45.86
N GLY A 4 23.07 -47.97 45.69
CA GLY A 4 24.01 -46.91 46.11
C GLY A 4 23.29 -45.56 46.33
N TYR A 5 23.82 -44.57 47.05
CA TYR A 5 25.10 -43.83 46.96
C TYR A 5 25.26 -43.02 45.65
N LEU A 6 25.12 -41.68 45.71
CA LEU A 6 26.26 -40.76 45.87
C LEU A 6 25.84 -39.27 45.87
N ALA A 7 26.36 -38.56 46.86
CA ALA A 7 26.52 -37.12 46.94
C ALA A 7 27.75 -36.66 46.14
N ALA A 8 27.84 -35.37 45.78
CA ALA A 8 28.89 -34.44 46.25
C ALA A 8 29.05 -33.20 45.35
N SER A 9 28.83 -32.05 45.99
CA SER A 9 29.52 -30.77 45.94
C SER A 9 30.67 -30.53 44.94
N ALA A 10 30.68 -29.34 44.31
CA ALA A 10 31.91 -28.61 44.01
C ALA A 10 31.70 -27.09 43.82
N PHE A 11 32.45 -26.32 44.62
CA PHE A 11 33.00 -24.98 44.37
C PHE A 11 32.08 -23.75 44.20
N ALA A 12 31.86 -23.06 45.33
CA ALA A 12 31.62 -21.62 45.35
C ALA A 12 32.98 -20.89 45.36
N VAL A 13 33.30 -20.19 44.26
CA VAL A 13 34.31 -19.12 44.24
C VAL A 13 33.57 -17.79 44.24
N ILE A 14 33.77 -17.04 45.32
CA ILE A 14 33.31 -15.67 45.49
C ILE A 14 34.19 -14.76 44.63
N VAL A 15 33.58 -14.04 43.69
CA VAL A 15 34.13 -12.79 43.16
C VAL A 15 33.14 -11.68 43.50
N THR A 16 33.45 -10.96 44.56
CA THR A 16 32.81 -9.71 44.97
C THR A 16 33.13 -8.64 43.92
N MET A 17 32.27 -8.50 42.91
CA MET A 17 32.25 -7.32 42.05
C MET A 17 31.66 -6.17 42.88
N ILE A 18 32.55 -5.27 43.33
CA ILE A 18 32.18 -3.95 43.83
C ILE A 18 31.61 -3.19 42.63
N ALA A 19 30.28 -3.17 42.52
CA ALA A 19 29.58 -2.29 41.60
C ALA A 19 29.77 -0.85 42.09
N ALA A 20 30.72 -0.13 41.48
CA ALA A 20 30.76 1.31 41.59
C ALA A 20 29.43 1.86 41.01
N PRO A 21 28.76 2.80 41.70
CA PRO A 21 27.56 3.41 41.15
C PRO A 21 28.00 4.36 40.04
N LEU A 22 27.91 3.93 38.79
CA LEU A 22 27.86 4.85 37.65
C LEU A 22 26.52 5.58 37.73
N SER A 23 26.49 6.58 38.61
CA SER A 23 25.44 7.59 38.66
C SER A 23 25.59 8.44 37.41
N GLY A 24 24.70 8.22 36.46
CA GLY A 24 24.70 8.92 35.18
C GLY A 24 23.64 8.40 34.23
N THR A 25 22.41 8.21 34.69
CA THR A 25 21.27 8.18 33.76
C THR A 25 21.10 9.59 33.23
N ALA A 26 21.78 9.91 32.12
CA ALA A 26 21.40 11.05 31.29
C ALA A 26 19.95 10.78 30.85
N THR A 27 19.00 11.43 31.52
CA THR A 27 17.65 11.61 31.01
C THR A 27 17.82 12.22 29.63
N ALA A 28 17.35 11.51 28.58
CA ALA A 28 17.27 12.09 27.26
C ALA A 28 16.15 13.13 27.31
N ALA A 29 16.48 14.32 27.81
CA ALA A 29 15.63 15.49 27.74
C ALA A 29 15.22 15.73 26.28
N ASN A 30 14.08 16.39 26.08
CA ASN A 30 13.57 16.80 24.78
C ASN A 30 14.74 17.27 23.89
N ASP A 31 14.74 16.83 22.62
CA ASP A 31 15.73 17.27 21.65
C ASP A 31 15.08 18.15 20.57
N PRO A 32 14.67 19.39 20.91
CA PRO A 32 14.20 20.35 19.92
C PRO A 32 15.22 20.58 18.80
N GLY A 33 16.52 20.37 19.07
CA GLY A 33 17.56 20.46 18.06
C GLY A 33 17.35 19.45 16.94
N ALA A 34 17.12 18.19 17.30
CA ALA A 34 16.81 17.11 16.36
C ALA A 34 15.57 17.42 15.49
N ALA A 35 14.48 17.91 16.11
CA ALA A 35 13.25 18.29 15.38
C ALA A 35 13.46 19.49 14.44
N LYS A 36 14.24 20.49 14.87
CA LYS A 36 14.57 21.67 14.04
C LYS A 36 15.42 21.31 12.84
N VAL A 37 16.43 20.44 13.01
CA VAL A 37 17.26 19.98 11.89
C VAL A 37 16.44 19.14 10.92
N ASN A 38 15.52 18.30 11.41
CA ASN A 38 14.57 17.60 10.55
C ASN A 38 13.67 18.56 9.75
N SER A 39 13.13 19.59 10.40
CA SER A 39 12.28 20.60 9.75
C SER A 39 13.02 21.38 8.65
N ARG A 40 14.31 21.64 8.85
CA ARG A 40 15.19 22.24 7.84
C ARG A 40 15.33 21.31 6.64
N TRP A 41 15.55 20.02 6.88
CA TRP A 41 15.64 19.01 5.82
C TRP A 41 14.33 18.90 5.02
N LEU A 42 13.19 18.78 5.70
CA LEU A 42 11.86 18.74 5.07
C LEU A 42 11.63 19.95 4.16
N ALA A 43 12.01 21.14 4.60
CA ALA A 43 11.87 22.36 3.80
C ALA A 43 12.71 22.34 2.50
N THR A 44 13.82 21.61 2.47
CA THR A 44 14.61 21.44 1.23
C THR A 44 13.96 20.52 0.20
N LYS A 45 12.94 19.75 0.60
CA LYS A 45 12.23 18.81 -0.27
C LYS A 45 10.97 19.40 -0.90
N LEU A 46 10.57 20.60 -0.46
CA LEU A 46 9.47 21.33 -1.08
C LEU A 46 9.89 21.83 -2.46
N LYS A 47 8.98 21.76 -3.41
CA LYS A 47 9.09 22.48 -4.67
C LYS A 47 9.02 23.99 -4.45
N PRO A 48 9.43 24.82 -5.43
CA PRO A 48 9.38 26.29 -5.31
C PRO A 48 7.98 26.85 -5.00
N ASP A 49 6.92 26.14 -5.38
CA ASP A 49 5.51 26.49 -5.11
C ASP A 49 5.02 26.05 -3.72
N GLY A 50 5.86 25.36 -2.94
CA GLY A 50 5.52 24.86 -1.61
C GLY A 50 4.90 23.47 -1.58
N THR A 51 4.96 22.71 -2.67
CA THR A 51 4.33 21.39 -2.77
C THR A 51 5.32 20.22 -2.64
N PHE A 52 4.79 19.03 -2.33
CA PHE A 52 5.49 17.75 -2.51
C PHE A 52 4.94 17.00 -3.73
N ASP A 53 5.80 16.24 -4.40
CA ASP A 53 5.38 15.30 -5.43
C ASP A 53 4.44 14.23 -4.86
N ASN A 54 3.42 13.87 -5.63
CA ASN A 54 2.59 12.73 -5.31
C ASN A 54 3.30 11.44 -5.78
N PRO A 55 3.64 10.51 -4.86
CA PRO A 55 4.31 9.27 -5.23
C PRO A 55 3.45 8.36 -6.12
N SER A 56 2.13 8.58 -6.15
CA SER A 56 1.19 7.87 -7.03
C SER A 56 1.04 8.52 -8.42
N GLY A 57 1.79 9.59 -8.70
CA GLY A 57 1.68 10.39 -9.92
C GLY A 57 0.44 11.30 -9.94
N GLY A 58 0.19 11.91 -11.10
CA GLY A 58 -0.92 12.85 -11.31
C GLY A 58 -0.49 14.32 -11.22
N SER A 59 -1.45 15.23 -11.47
CA SER A 59 -1.23 16.68 -11.46
C SER A 59 -1.32 17.29 -10.06
N LEU A 60 -1.99 16.61 -9.11
CA LEU A 60 -2.13 17.10 -7.74
C LEU A 60 -0.92 16.71 -6.89
N PRO A 61 -0.44 17.61 -6.01
CA PRO A 61 0.57 17.27 -5.02
C PRO A 61 0.04 16.36 -3.90
N ASP A 62 0.93 15.78 -3.10
CA ASP A 62 0.55 15.04 -1.88
C ASP A 62 0.18 16.04 -0.76
N HIS A 63 -1.04 16.58 -0.84
CA HIS A 63 -1.60 17.49 0.17
C HIS A 63 -1.59 16.86 1.57
N GLY A 64 -1.87 15.56 1.67
CA GLY A 64 -1.85 14.85 2.94
C GLY A 64 -0.49 14.94 3.63
N LEU A 65 0.58 14.70 2.88
CA LEU A 65 1.95 14.80 3.35
C LEU A 65 2.41 16.24 3.57
N MET A 66 1.95 17.19 2.75
CA MET A 66 2.18 18.62 2.97
C MET A 66 1.65 19.07 4.33
N LEU A 67 0.43 18.67 4.70
CA LEU A 67 -0.16 18.98 6.00
C LEU A 67 0.63 18.33 7.15
N ASP A 68 1.14 17.11 6.97
CA ASP A 68 1.99 16.45 7.97
C ASP A 68 3.32 17.20 8.18
N ALA A 69 3.96 17.66 7.09
CA ALA A 69 5.18 18.45 7.18
C ALA A 69 4.94 19.83 7.81
N LEU A 70 3.78 20.46 7.54
CA LEU A 70 3.35 21.66 8.23
C LEU A 70 3.28 21.42 9.74
N PHE A 71 2.60 20.36 10.19
CA PHE A 71 2.54 20.01 11.61
C PHE A 71 3.94 19.81 12.22
N ALA A 72 4.82 19.10 11.51
CA ALA A 72 6.20 18.85 11.92
C ALA A 72 7.00 20.15 12.12
N MET A 73 6.94 21.07 11.14
CA MET A 73 7.68 22.33 11.17
C MET A 73 7.19 23.25 12.29
N TYR A 74 5.87 23.34 12.51
CA TYR A 74 5.32 24.11 13.62
C TYR A 74 5.64 23.49 14.98
N ALA A 75 5.54 22.17 15.12
CA ALA A 75 5.90 21.47 16.36
C ALA A 75 7.37 21.68 16.73
N ALA A 76 8.26 21.73 15.73
CA ALA A 76 9.68 22.01 15.94
C ALA A 76 9.99 23.50 16.23
N GLY A 77 9.00 24.39 16.16
CA GLY A 77 9.19 25.84 16.29
C GLY A 77 9.83 26.51 15.06
N GLU A 78 9.71 25.89 13.88
CA GLU A 78 10.22 26.36 12.59
C GLU A 78 9.08 26.64 11.61
N GLY A 79 7.89 27.05 12.10
CA GLY A 79 6.67 27.23 11.31
C GLY A 79 6.80 28.18 10.10
N ALA A 80 7.72 29.15 10.14
CA ALA A 80 8.03 30.02 9.00
C ALA A 80 8.48 29.24 7.74
N ARG A 81 9.02 28.01 7.91
CA ARG A 81 9.39 27.13 6.79
C ARG A 81 8.20 26.49 6.10
N ALA A 82 7.06 26.40 6.78
CA ALA A 82 5.83 25.87 6.22
C ALA A 82 4.99 26.95 5.52
N GLU A 83 5.41 28.23 5.53
CA GLU A 83 4.66 29.30 4.86
C GLU A 83 4.39 29.03 3.37
N PRO A 84 5.30 28.42 2.57
CA PRO A 84 4.98 28.05 1.20
C PRO A 84 3.80 27.07 1.10
N ILE A 85 3.71 26.10 2.02
CA ILE A 85 2.58 25.15 2.09
C ILE A 85 1.29 25.90 2.43
N VAL A 86 1.33 26.78 3.44
CA VAL A 86 0.17 27.56 3.88
C VAL A 86 -0.33 28.47 2.76
N LYS A 87 0.57 29.18 2.08
CA LYS A 87 0.25 30.04 0.94
C LYS A 87 -0.35 29.25 -0.23
N PHE A 88 0.17 28.05 -0.51
CA PHE A 88 -0.39 27.19 -1.55
C PHE A 88 -1.83 26.79 -1.21
N LEU A 89 -2.08 26.32 0.01
CA LEU A 89 -3.40 25.85 0.43
C LEU A 89 -4.42 26.99 0.55
N ASP A 90 -4.06 28.09 1.21
CA ASP A 90 -4.97 29.16 1.59
C ASP A 90 -4.99 30.29 0.54
N ASP A 91 -3.86 30.99 0.37
CA ASP A 91 -3.81 32.22 -0.44
C ASP A 91 -4.00 31.97 -1.94
N GLN A 92 -3.60 30.78 -2.42
CA GLN A 92 -3.75 30.36 -3.81
C GLN A 92 -5.01 29.52 -4.06
N GLY A 93 -5.69 29.14 -2.99
CA GLY A 93 -6.96 28.43 -3.03
C GLY A 93 -6.88 26.97 -3.51
N HIS A 94 -6.02 26.18 -2.87
CA HIS A 94 -5.81 24.76 -3.17
C HIS A 94 -6.12 23.84 -1.99
N ALA A 95 -6.76 24.33 -0.93
CA ALA A 95 -7.16 23.46 0.18
C ALA A 95 -8.30 22.53 -0.25
N THR A 96 -9.25 23.03 -1.06
CA THR A 96 -10.35 22.23 -1.61
C THR A 96 -9.91 21.07 -2.46
N ASP A 97 -8.73 21.15 -3.10
CA ASP A 97 -8.18 20.07 -3.92
C ASP A 97 -7.90 18.81 -3.09
N TYR A 98 -7.76 18.96 -1.76
CA TYR A 98 -7.54 17.86 -0.84
C TYR A 98 -8.83 17.32 -0.22
N PHE A 99 -9.75 18.21 0.21
CA PHE A 99 -10.93 17.80 0.96
C PHE A 99 -12.22 17.72 0.15
N THR A 100 -12.17 18.04 -1.13
CA THR A 100 -13.26 17.79 -2.09
C THR A 100 -12.80 16.86 -3.21
N TRP A 101 -13.74 16.36 -4.01
CA TRP A 101 -13.39 15.61 -5.22
C TRP A 101 -13.17 16.53 -6.43
N ASP A 102 -13.36 17.84 -6.32
CA ASP A 102 -13.19 18.77 -7.44
C ASP A 102 -11.75 18.82 -7.94
N GLY A 103 -10.77 18.82 -7.04
CA GLY A 103 -9.35 18.79 -7.44
C GLY A 103 -8.98 17.59 -8.31
N LEU A 104 -9.70 16.46 -8.15
CA LEU A 104 -9.49 15.25 -8.96
C LEU A 104 -10.13 15.33 -10.35
N ALA A 105 -11.22 16.10 -10.48
CA ALA A 105 -11.93 16.31 -11.74
C ALA A 105 -12.55 17.72 -11.78
N PRO A 106 -11.72 18.75 -12.04
CA PRO A 106 -12.16 20.14 -11.91
C PRO A 106 -13.33 20.48 -12.84
N GLY A 107 -14.35 21.15 -12.31
CA GLY A 107 -15.50 21.62 -13.09
C GLY A 107 -16.54 20.54 -13.40
N ALA A 108 -16.40 19.34 -12.84
CA ALA A 108 -17.40 18.26 -12.96
C ALA A 108 -18.54 18.36 -11.91
N GLY A 109 -18.54 19.39 -11.07
CA GLY A 109 -19.54 19.60 -10.00
C GLY A 109 -19.29 18.75 -8.75
N TYR A 110 -18.07 18.23 -8.59
CA TYR A 110 -17.64 17.39 -7.47
C TYR A 110 -17.11 18.19 -6.27
N ASP A 111 -17.13 19.52 -6.36
CA ASP A 111 -16.91 20.48 -5.25
C ASP A 111 -17.90 20.28 -4.09
N LYS A 112 -19.04 19.64 -4.39
CA LYS A 112 -20.07 19.29 -3.42
C LYS A 112 -19.79 18.00 -2.66
N ILE A 113 -18.82 17.19 -3.08
CA ILE A 113 -18.43 15.97 -2.39
C ILE A 113 -17.33 16.31 -1.41
N ILE A 114 -17.57 16.05 -0.12
CA ILE A 114 -16.67 16.38 0.98
C ILE A 114 -16.07 15.10 1.53
N VAL A 115 -14.74 15.09 1.64
CA VAL A 115 -13.98 14.03 2.32
C VAL A 115 -13.79 14.46 3.78
N GLY A 116 -14.57 13.85 4.68
CA GLY A 116 -14.75 14.31 6.06
C GLY A 116 -13.42 14.36 6.85
N GLY A 117 -12.59 13.33 6.69
CA GLY A 117 -11.29 13.28 7.34
C GLY A 117 -10.29 14.32 6.80
N ALA A 118 -10.35 14.60 5.50
CA ALA A 118 -9.47 15.57 4.85
C ALA A 118 -9.83 17.02 5.25
N VAL A 119 -11.12 17.35 5.33
CA VAL A 119 -11.55 18.68 5.82
C VAL A 119 -11.16 18.88 7.28
N ALA A 120 -11.30 17.84 8.11
CA ALA A 120 -10.86 17.89 9.50
C ALA A 120 -9.35 18.09 9.64
N LYS A 121 -8.53 17.40 8.82
CA LYS A 121 -7.07 17.59 8.81
C LYS A 121 -6.69 19.01 8.38
N THR A 122 -7.36 19.52 7.36
CA THR A 122 -7.16 20.89 6.85
C THR A 122 -7.52 21.93 7.90
N MET A 123 -8.62 21.73 8.63
CA MET A 123 -9.01 22.59 9.76
C MET A 123 -7.91 22.66 10.82
N VAL A 124 -7.34 21.51 11.20
CA VAL A 124 -6.22 21.47 12.17
C VAL A 124 -5.00 22.20 11.60
N ALA A 125 -4.69 22.08 10.31
CA ALA A 125 -3.58 22.82 9.71
C ALA A 125 -3.78 24.33 9.66
N ALA A 126 -5.01 24.80 9.39
CA ALA A 126 -5.35 26.21 9.50
C ALA A 126 -5.09 26.72 10.92
N GLN A 127 -5.50 25.97 11.95
CA GLN A 127 -5.26 26.30 13.35
C GLN A 127 -3.78 26.33 13.71
N VAL A 128 -3.03 25.27 13.35
CA VAL A 128 -1.59 25.16 13.63
C VAL A 128 -0.79 26.28 12.96
N SER A 129 -1.19 26.69 11.76
CA SER A 129 -0.55 27.80 11.03
C SER A 129 -0.98 29.19 11.49
N GLY A 130 -1.86 29.29 12.51
CA GLY A 130 -2.41 30.56 12.97
C GLY A 130 -3.35 31.25 11.98
N ARG A 131 -3.75 30.55 10.91
CA ARG A 131 -4.79 31.01 9.98
C ARG A 131 -6.17 30.83 10.59
N ASN A 132 -7.16 31.56 10.07
CA ASN A 132 -8.53 31.45 10.56
C ASN A 132 -9.21 30.21 9.95
N PRO A 133 -9.53 29.15 10.72
CA PRO A 133 -10.18 27.95 10.17
C PRO A 133 -11.60 28.20 9.65
N ARG A 134 -12.19 29.37 9.92
CA ARG A 134 -13.50 29.79 9.38
C ARG A 134 -13.42 30.55 8.06
N ALA A 135 -12.21 30.83 7.59
CA ALA A 135 -11.96 31.59 6.37
C ALA A 135 -10.63 31.12 5.74
N PHE A 136 -10.47 29.81 5.59
CA PHE A 136 -9.29 29.19 5.00
C PHE A 136 -9.66 28.68 3.61
N ASP A 137 -8.96 29.13 2.57
CA ASP A 137 -9.34 28.94 1.16
C ASP A 137 -10.77 29.48 0.88
N GLY A 138 -11.21 30.48 1.66
CA GLY A 138 -12.59 30.98 1.59
C GLY A 138 -13.67 30.05 2.18
N TYR A 139 -13.30 28.93 2.81
CA TYR A 139 -14.24 28.01 3.47
C TYR A 139 -14.25 28.15 5.00
N ASP A 140 -15.43 27.88 5.60
CA ASP A 140 -15.54 27.62 7.03
C ASP A 140 -15.34 26.12 7.32
N LEU A 141 -14.09 25.74 7.55
CA LEU A 141 -13.71 24.34 7.79
C LEU A 141 -14.30 23.79 9.10
N VAL A 142 -14.65 24.66 10.06
CA VAL A 142 -15.36 24.27 11.29
C VAL A 142 -16.78 23.85 10.95
N ALA A 143 -17.49 24.66 10.17
CA ALA A 143 -18.84 24.36 9.71
C ALA A 143 -18.86 23.10 8.83
N GLU A 144 -17.90 22.95 7.91
CA GLU A 144 -17.77 21.76 7.07
C GLU A 144 -17.51 20.49 7.89
N THR A 145 -16.64 20.57 8.91
CA THR A 145 -16.38 19.43 9.79
C THR A 145 -17.63 19.05 10.60
N HIS A 146 -18.41 20.03 11.10
CA HIS A 146 -19.69 19.76 11.75
C HIS A 146 -20.72 19.12 10.82
N ALA A 147 -20.73 19.52 9.55
CA ALA A 147 -21.60 18.96 8.52
C ALA A 147 -21.21 17.52 8.14
N ALA A 148 -19.91 17.21 8.15
CA ALA A 148 -19.39 15.86 7.94
C ALA A 148 -19.73 14.89 9.10
N ILE A 149 -20.08 15.39 10.29
CA ILE A 149 -20.53 14.54 11.41
C ILE A 149 -21.97 14.10 11.16
N MET A 150 -22.16 12.83 10.83
CA MET A 150 -23.48 12.28 10.57
C MET A 150 -24.36 12.35 11.82
N ARG A 151 -25.56 12.93 11.69
CA ARG A 151 -26.47 13.16 12.83
C ARG A 151 -27.45 12.02 13.07
N LYS A 152 -27.67 11.19 12.06
CA LYS A 152 -28.61 10.07 12.01
C LYS A 152 -28.01 8.92 11.21
N GLY A 153 -28.71 7.80 11.14
CA GLY A 153 -28.29 6.64 10.38
C GLY A 153 -27.26 5.76 11.10
N PRO A 154 -26.80 4.69 10.45
CA PRO A 154 -25.76 3.77 10.97
C PRO A 154 -24.41 4.46 11.23
N ASP A 155 -24.15 5.57 10.55
CA ASP A 155 -22.92 6.36 10.69
C ASP A 155 -23.02 7.48 11.73
N LYS A 156 -24.10 7.56 12.53
CA LYS A 156 -24.25 8.61 13.54
C LYS A 156 -22.98 8.84 14.37
N GLY A 157 -22.51 10.09 14.38
CA GLY A 157 -21.29 10.57 15.04
C GLY A 157 -19.99 10.36 14.24
N ARG A 158 -20.02 9.64 13.12
CA ARG A 158 -18.85 9.45 12.27
C ARG A 158 -18.62 10.70 11.43
N VAL A 159 -17.40 11.22 11.46
CA VAL A 159 -16.90 12.21 10.50
C VAL A 159 -16.78 11.50 9.16
N SER A 160 -17.77 11.67 8.30
CA SER A 160 -18.00 10.85 7.11
C SER A 160 -17.71 11.59 5.82
N ASP A 161 -17.40 10.83 4.78
CA ASP A 161 -17.44 11.35 3.42
C ASP A 161 -18.90 11.44 2.98
N TYR A 162 -19.30 12.56 2.38
CA TYR A 162 -20.68 12.80 2.00
C TYR A 162 -20.79 13.77 0.82
N SER A 163 -21.95 13.83 0.19
CA SER A 163 -22.26 14.84 -0.82
C SER A 163 -23.28 15.85 -0.29
N LYS A 164 -23.01 17.14 -0.53
CA LYS A 164 -23.98 18.24 -0.38
C LYS A 164 -25.05 18.23 -1.46
N ASP A 165 -24.79 17.57 -2.60
CA ASP A 165 -25.77 17.30 -3.63
C ASP A 165 -26.48 15.98 -3.37
N PRO A 166 -27.79 15.97 -3.07
CA PRO A 166 -28.54 14.73 -2.88
C PRO A 166 -28.48 13.80 -4.09
N ALA A 167 -28.34 14.33 -5.31
CA ALA A 167 -28.24 13.50 -6.52
C ALA A 167 -26.91 12.74 -6.62
N LEU A 168 -25.88 13.15 -5.86
CA LEU A 168 -24.58 12.47 -5.80
C LEU A 168 -24.40 11.64 -4.52
N ALA A 169 -25.36 11.65 -3.60
CA ALA A 169 -25.23 10.98 -2.30
C ALA A 169 -24.94 9.48 -2.42
N ASP A 170 -25.62 8.80 -3.34
CA ASP A 170 -25.45 7.35 -3.57
C ASP A 170 -24.12 7.00 -4.27
N ALA A 171 -23.45 7.97 -4.88
CA ALA A 171 -22.15 7.79 -5.55
C ALA A 171 -20.95 7.91 -4.59
N VAL A 172 -21.16 8.41 -3.37
CA VAL A 172 -20.09 8.60 -2.39
C VAL A 172 -19.94 7.34 -1.54
N SER A 173 -18.80 6.66 -1.70
CA SER A 173 -18.40 5.60 -0.78
C SER A 173 -17.77 6.21 0.47
N ASN A 174 -18.31 5.91 1.66
CA ASN A 174 -17.83 6.46 2.92
C ASN A 174 -16.56 5.76 3.42
N ASN A 175 -15.39 6.29 3.05
CA ASN A 175 -14.07 5.76 3.40
C ASN A 175 -13.53 6.30 4.73
N ALA A 176 -14.37 6.95 5.54
CA ALA A 176 -13.97 7.53 6.81
C ALA A 176 -13.33 6.51 7.77
N ASN A 177 -12.32 6.95 8.52
CA ASN A 177 -11.54 6.11 9.41
C ASN A 177 -11.20 6.87 10.70
N MET A 178 -10.50 6.19 11.61
CA MET A 178 -10.16 6.72 12.92
C MET A 178 -9.26 7.96 12.85
N PHE A 179 -8.46 8.12 11.79
CA PHE A 179 -7.62 9.31 11.61
C PHE A 179 -8.46 10.56 11.40
N GLY A 180 -9.40 10.49 10.44
CA GLY A 180 -10.34 11.59 10.19
C GLY A 180 -11.23 11.89 11.39
N GLN A 181 -11.72 10.84 12.06
CA GLN A 181 -12.53 10.98 13.28
C GLN A 181 -11.76 11.72 14.38
N ALA A 182 -10.52 11.29 14.66
CA ALA A 182 -9.68 11.87 15.70
C ALA A 182 -9.32 13.33 15.38
N LEU A 183 -8.93 13.64 14.14
CA LEU A 183 -8.64 15.01 13.70
C LEU A 183 -9.86 15.93 13.81
N GLY A 184 -11.07 15.42 13.48
CA GLY A 184 -12.31 16.18 13.65
C GLY A 184 -12.56 16.54 15.11
N VAL A 185 -12.39 15.58 16.03
CA VAL A 185 -12.49 15.82 17.47
C VAL A 185 -11.42 16.80 17.97
N ILE A 186 -10.18 16.68 17.51
CA ILE A 186 -9.08 17.59 17.87
C ILE A 186 -9.41 19.02 17.44
N GLY A 187 -9.71 19.23 16.15
CA GLY A 187 -9.89 20.58 15.64
C GLY A 187 -11.14 21.27 16.19
N LEU A 188 -12.23 20.52 16.40
CA LEU A 188 -13.44 21.05 17.07
C LEU A 188 -13.18 21.41 18.54
N ALA A 189 -12.37 20.63 19.25
CA ALA A 189 -11.95 20.97 20.61
C ALA A 189 -11.15 22.28 20.66
N VAL A 190 -10.26 22.52 19.69
CA VAL A 190 -9.40 23.72 19.62
C VAL A 190 -10.22 25.01 19.47
N VAL A 191 -11.30 24.97 18.70
CA VAL A 191 -12.24 26.11 18.56
C VAL A 191 -13.29 26.18 19.68
N GLY A 192 -13.25 25.26 20.65
CA GLY A 192 -14.18 25.24 21.78
C GLY A 192 -15.56 24.69 21.44
N GLU A 193 -15.69 23.92 20.36
CA GLU A 193 -16.96 23.38 19.85
C GLU A 193 -16.97 21.85 19.86
N ASN A 194 -16.55 21.26 20.99
CA ASN A 194 -16.61 19.81 21.20
C ASN A 194 -17.97 19.21 20.76
N ASP A 195 -17.93 18.27 19.81
CA ASP A 195 -19.11 17.53 19.39
C ASP A 195 -19.23 16.21 20.15
N ARG A 196 -20.24 16.13 21.02
CA ARG A 196 -20.41 14.96 21.89
C ARG A 196 -20.68 13.67 21.13
N ILE A 197 -21.45 13.74 20.04
CA ILE A 197 -21.81 12.53 19.26
C ILE A 197 -20.58 12.00 18.53
N ALA A 198 -19.70 12.89 18.04
CA ALA A 198 -18.43 12.50 17.45
C ALA A 198 -17.46 11.88 18.46
N ILE A 199 -17.38 12.45 19.67
CA ILE A 199 -16.58 11.88 20.76
C ILE A 199 -17.12 10.50 21.15
N ASP A 200 -18.43 10.36 21.33
CA ASP A 200 -19.04 9.07 21.68
C ASP A 200 -18.80 8.03 20.60
N ARG A 201 -18.92 8.40 19.31
CA ARG A 201 -18.60 7.51 18.20
C ARG A 201 -17.15 7.08 18.19
N LEU A 202 -16.20 7.99 18.42
CA LEU A 202 -14.78 7.63 18.60
C LEU A 202 -14.64 6.59 19.72
N LEU A 203 -15.24 6.81 20.89
CA LEU A 203 -15.15 5.90 22.02
C LEU A 203 -15.74 4.51 21.77
N THR A 204 -16.78 4.38 20.93
CA THR A 204 -17.28 3.05 20.52
C THR A 204 -16.25 2.20 19.78
N GLN A 205 -15.20 2.83 19.24
CA GLN A 205 -14.12 2.19 18.52
C GLN A 205 -12.90 1.90 19.40
N GLN A 206 -12.95 2.23 20.70
CA GLN A 206 -12.00 1.72 21.68
C GLN A 206 -12.34 0.28 22.01
N CYS A 207 -11.38 -0.62 21.82
CA CYS A 207 -11.49 -2.00 22.28
C CYS A 207 -11.29 -2.10 23.79
N SER A 208 -11.83 -3.14 24.42
CA SER A 208 -11.78 -3.34 25.87
C SER A 208 -10.36 -3.29 26.48
N GLU A 209 -9.32 -3.66 25.74
CA GLU A 209 -7.90 -3.59 26.13
C GLU A 209 -7.31 -2.18 26.08
N GLY A 210 -7.96 -1.23 25.38
CA GLY A 210 -7.59 0.19 25.34
C GLY A 210 -7.08 0.72 24.00
N TYR A 211 -6.84 -0.13 23.01
CA TYR A 211 -6.48 0.30 21.66
C TYR A 211 -7.70 0.73 20.84
N PHE A 212 -7.43 1.44 19.75
CA PHE A 212 -8.43 1.79 18.73
C PHE A 212 -8.10 1.08 17.43
N ARG A 213 -9.14 0.62 16.73
CA ARG A 213 -9.03 0.12 15.35
C ARG A 213 -9.11 1.28 14.35
N VAL A 214 -8.61 1.06 13.14
CA VAL A 214 -8.63 2.08 12.07
C VAL A 214 -10.01 2.26 11.44
N LEU A 215 -10.65 1.16 11.05
CA LEU A 215 -11.84 1.19 10.20
C LEU A 215 -13.13 1.04 11.02
N PHE A 216 -14.18 1.73 10.56
CA PHE A 216 -15.54 1.55 11.05
C PHE A 216 -16.20 0.40 10.30
N SER A 217 -16.25 -0.78 10.93
CA SER A 217 -16.68 -2.00 10.27
C SER A 217 -18.18 -2.29 10.48
N TYR A 218 -18.88 -2.62 9.40
CA TYR A 218 -20.29 -3.04 9.45
C TYR A 218 -20.41 -4.53 9.71
N ILE A 219 -21.28 -4.92 10.64
CA ILE A 219 -21.59 -6.32 10.96
C ILE A 219 -23.08 -6.61 10.76
N PRO A 220 -23.46 -7.84 10.38
CA PRO A 220 -24.86 -8.25 10.40
C PRO A 220 -25.46 -8.09 11.80
N THR A 221 -26.71 -7.66 11.88
CA THR A 221 -27.42 -7.52 13.15
C THR A 221 -28.89 -7.89 13.02
N LYS A 222 -29.49 -8.30 14.15
CA LYS A 222 -30.95 -8.46 14.29
C LYS A 222 -31.60 -7.24 14.94
N GLU A 223 -30.81 -6.24 15.32
CA GLU A 223 -31.31 -4.99 15.83
C GLU A 223 -32.16 -4.27 14.77
N THR A 224 -33.02 -3.38 15.22
CA THR A 224 -33.84 -2.53 14.36
C THR A 224 -33.71 -1.09 14.82
N GLY A 225 -33.90 -0.14 13.90
CA GLY A 225 -33.79 1.28 14.18
C GLY A 225 -32.97 2.02 13.13
N ASP A 226 -32.81 3.33 13.34
CA ASP A 226 -32.09 4.24 12.45
C ASP A 226 -30.59 3.89 12.32
N HIS A 227 -30.01 3.18 13.28
CA HIS A 227 -28.61 2.76 13.25
C HIS A 227 -28.35 1.49 12.41
N VAL A 228 -29.39 0.94 11.79
CA VAL A 228 -29.32 -0.29 10.99
C VAL A 228 -29.60 0.06 9.52
N THR A 229 -28.73 -0.40 8.63
CA THR A 229 -28.89 -0.26 7.19
C THR A 229 -30.06 -1.10 6.68
N PRO A 230 -30.65 -0.78 5.50
CA PRO A 230 -31.75 -1.56 4.94
C PRO A 230 -31.45 -3.07 4.74
N ASP A 231 -30.17 -3.43 4.54
CA ASP A 231 -29.69 -4.81 4.41
C ASP A 231 -29.38 -5.49 5.76
N GLY A 232 -29.77 -4.88 6.88
CA GLY A 232 -29.68 -5.49 8.21
C GLY A 232 -28.26 -5.47 8.81
N ARG A 233 -27.49 -4.41 8.56
CA ARG A 233 -26.14 -4.23 9.11
C ARG A 233 -26.07 -3.01 10.00
N LYS A 234 -25.18 -3.02 10.99
CA LYS A 234 -24.84 -1.84 11.81
C LYS A 234 -23.34 -1.63 11.82
N VAL A 235 -22.90 -0.41 12.09
CA VAL A 235 -21.49 -0.20 12.46
C VAL A 235 -21.26 -0.80 13.85
N SER A 236 -20.33 -1.74 13.91
CA SER A 236 -19.92 -2.42 15.13
C SER A 236 -19.18 -1.48 16.08
N THR A 237 -19.25 -1.78 17.38
CA THR A 237 -18.20 -1.37 18.32
C THR A 237 -16.89 -2.12 18.01
N CYS A 238 -15.78 -1.66 18.60
CA CYS A 238 -14.50 -2.35 18.44
C CYS A 238 -14.57 -3.81 18.95
N ASP A 239 -15.12 -4.04 20.14
CA ASP A 239 -15.22 -5.40 20.70
C ASP A 239 -16.15 -6.31 19.90
N GLU A 240 -17.26 -5.81 19.37
CA GLU A 240 -18.15 -6.60 18.50
C GLU A 240 -17.49 -7.03 17.19
N GLY A 241 -16.52 -6.25 16.69
CA GLY A 241 -15.78 -6.60 15.48
C GLY A 241 -14.70 -7.69 15.69
N LYS A 242 -14.23 -7.91 16.93
CA LYS A 242 -13.11 -8.84 17.20
C LYS A 242 -13.37 -10.28 16.78
N PRO A 243 -14.52 -10.91 17.10
CA PRO A 243 -14.78 -12.30 16.72
C PRO A 243 -14.81 -12.52 15.19
N LEU A 244 -14.90 -11.43 14.42
CA LEU A 244 -14.94 -11.44 12.95
C LEU A 244 -13.61 -10.99 12.33
N GLY A 245 -12.56 -10.74 13.12
CA GLY A 245 -11.29 -10.21 12.63
C GLY A 245 -11.35 -8.76 12.15
N LEU A 246 -12.41 -8.01 12.49
CA LEU A 246 -12.66 -6.65 11.99
C LEU A 246 -12.11 -5.54 12.90
N SER A 247 -11.32 -5.92 13.91
CA SER A 247 -10.76 -5.00 14.90
C SER A 247 -9.27 -5.30 15.16
N PRO A 248 -8.42 -5.30 14.13
CA PRO A 248 -6.98 -5.42 14.35
C PRO A 248 -6.48 -4.25 15.22
N THR A 249 -5.45 -4.52 16.02
CA THR A 249 -4.75 -3.48 16.79
C THR A 249 -4.03 -2.53 15.85
N ASP A 250 -4.01 -1.23 16.17
CA ASP A 250 -3.29 -0.23 15.40
C ASP A 250 -2.71 0.85 16.33
N GLY A 251 -1.39 1.00 16.34
CA GLY A 251 -0.71 2.00 17.16
C GLY A 251 -0.96 3.45 16.73
N ASP A 252 -1.07 3.71 15.43
CA ASP A 252 -1.27 5.06 14.88
C ASP A 252 -2.66 5.60 15.24
N ALA A 253 -3.71 4.82 14.97
CA ALA A 253 -5.08 5.10 15.34
C ALA A 253 -5.21 5.26 16.86
N THR A 254 -4.52 4.42 17.63
CA THR A 254 -4.53 4.49 19.10
C THR A 254 -3.85 5.77 19.61
N GLY A 255 -2.69 6.15 19.07
CA GLY A 255 -1.98 7.38 19.45
C GLY A 255 -2.74 8.65 19.06
N LEU A 256 -3.36 8.65 17.87
CA LEU A 256 -4.14 9.80 17.43
C LEU A 256 -5.48 9.91 18.17
N ALA A 257 -6.14 8.80 18.47
CA ALA A 257 -7.33 8.78 19.33
C ALA A 257 -7.03 9.24 20.76
N LEU A 258 -5.85 8.91 21.31
CA LEU A 258 -5.39 9.48 22.58
C LEU A 258 -5.30 11.00 22.50
N SER A 259 -4.69 11.53 21.43
CA SER A 259 -4.60 12.98 21.20
C SER A 259 -5.98 13.63 21.11
N ALA A 260 -6.94 12.99 20.44
CA ALA A 260 -8.32 13.46 20.36
C ALA A 260 -9.04 13.50 21.71
N MET A 261 -8.92 12.43 22.51
CA MET A 261 -9.52 12.41 23.85
C MET A 261 -8.88 13.47 24.77
N LEU A 262 -7.57 13.69 24.69
CA LEU A 262 -6.88 14.72 25.44
C LEU A 262 -7.34 16.13 25.03
N ALA A 263 -7.43 16.39 23.72
CA ALA A 263 -7.94 17.64 23.17
C ALA A 263 -9.36 17.92 23.66
N ALA A 264 -10.28 16.95 23.48
CA ALA A 264 -11.66 17.08 23.92
C ALA A 264 -11.77 17.32 25.43
N LYS A 265 -11.01 16.59 26.24
CA LYS A 265 -10.96 16.77 27.70
C LYS A 265 -10.50 18.18 28.08
N LYS A 266 -9.42 18.68 27.47
CA LYS A 266 -8.91 20.06 27.71
C LYS A 266 -9.93 21.13 27.32
N ALA A 267 -10.72 20.87 26.29
CA ALA A 267 -11.85 21.71 25.88
C ALA A 267 -13.15 21.43 26.69
N GLY A 268 -13.08 20.71 27.81
CA GLY A 268 -14.18 20.55 28.77
C GLY A 268 -15.07 19.33 28.59
N ALA A 269 -14.75 18.39 27.70
CA ALA A 269 -15.52 17.15 27.56
C ALA A 269 -15.32 16.22 28.78
N ALA A 270 -16.43 15.72 29.32
CA ALA A 270 -16.43 14.81 30.47
C ALA A 270 -16.37 13.32 30.07
N GLY A 271 -15.99 12.46 31.02
CA GLY A 271 -16.04 10.99 30.88
C GLY A 271 -14.86 10.38 30.11
N LEU A 272 -13.77 11.12 29.93
CA LEU A 272 -12.62 10.69 29.13
C LEU A 272 -11.46 10.11 29.96
N ASP A 273 -11.47 10.27 31.28
CA ASP A 273 -10.36 9.82 32.14
C ASP A 273 -10.08 8.32 32.03
N ALA A 274 -11.13 7.49 32.12
CA ALA A 274 -10.98 6.04 32.03
C ALA A 274 -10.58 5.56 30.63
N PRO A 275 -11.20 6.02 29.52
CA PRO A 275 -10.72 5.75 28.17
C PRO A 275 -9.26 6.14 27.94
N ILE A 276 -8.85 7.35 28.36
CA ILE A 276 -7.45 7.83 28.26
C ILE A 276 -6.51 6.90 29.02
N ALA A 277 -6.83 6.57 30.28
CA ALA A 277 -5.99 5.72 31.10
C ALA A 277 -5.79 4.33 30.48
N LYS A 278 -6.84 3.73 29.91
CA LYS A 278 -6.75 2.44 29.19
C LYS A 278 -5.84 2.55 27.97
N THR A 279 -5.99 3.60 27.18
CA THR A 279 -5.16 3.81 26.00
C THR A 279 -3.68 4.01 26.34
N VAL A 280 -3.38 4.83 27.35
CA VAL A 280 -2.00 5.01 27.84
C VAL A 280 -1.43 3.69 28.34
N SER A 281 -2.22 2.89 29.08
CA SER A 281 -1.80 1.58 29.56
C SER A 281 -1.49 0.63 28.40
N TRP A 282 -2.34 0.58 27.38
CA TRP A 282 -2.14 -0.27 26.21
C TRP A 282 -0.89 0.15 25.43
N LEU A 283 -0.69 1.45 25.17
CA LEU A 283 0.50 1.95 24.46
C LEU A 283 1.79 1.60 25.22
N LYS A 284 1.81 1.76 26.55
CA LYS A 284 2.97 1.38 27.37
C LYS A 284 3.25 -0.13 27.32
N ALA A 285 2.21 -0.96 27.31
CA ALA A 285 2.34 -2.41 27.24
C ALA A 285 2.79 -2.90 25.85
N ASN A 286 2.52 -2.13 24.79
CA ASN A 286 2.83 -2.48 23.40
C ASN A 286 4.06 -1.75 22.83
N GLN A 287 4.86 -1.11 23.70
CA GLN A 287 6.17 -0.60 23.30
C GLN A 287 7.16 -1.77 23.18
N THR A 288 7.89 -1.85 22.07
CA THR A 288 8.90 -2.91 21.89
C THR A 288 10.13 -2.70 22.79
N PRO A 289 10.95 -3.75 23.03
CA PRO A 289 12.20 -3.60 23.79
C PRO A 289 13.15 -2.53 23.21
N GLY A 290 13.14 -2.34 21.89
CA GLY A 290 13.91 -1.31 21.19
C GLY A 290 13.35 0.12 21.35
N GLY A 291 12.17 0.27 21.95
CA GLY A 291 11.56 1.56 22.28
C GLY A 291 10.59 2.11 21.24
N GLY A 292 10.54 1.54 20.04
CA GLY A 292 9.59 1.95 19.01
C GLY A 292 8.24 1.24 19.13
N TRP A 293 7.25 1.82 18.45
CA TRP A 293 5.92 1.26 18.22
C TRP A 293 5.69 1.08 16.73
N GLY A 294 4.86 0.10 16.38
CA GLY A 294 4.28 -0.03 15.05
C GLY A 294 2.85 0.52 15.00
N GLY A 295 2.32 0.57 13.78
CA GLY A 295 0.93 0.90 13.48
C GLY A 295 0.04 -0.33 13.52
N GLY A 296 -0.95 -0.40 12.63
CA GLY A 296 -1.83 -1.55 12.47
C GLY A 296 -1.40 -2.48 11.34
N VAL A 297 -2.37 -3.18 10.77
CA VAL A 297 -2.15 -4.11 9.66
C VAL A 297 -1.47 -3.32 8.54
N GLY A 298 -0.16 -3.42 8.42
CA GLY A 298 0.57 -2.41 7.66
C GLY A 298 2.02 -2.38 8.02
N THR A 299 2.15 -2.14 9.30
CA THR A 299 3.17 -1.30 9.86
C THR A 299 3.37 -1.74 11.30
N GLU A 300 2.97 -2.98 11.67
CA GLU A 300 3.03 -3.52 13.03
C GLU A 300 4.46 -3.53 13.59
N ALA A 301 5.46 -3.64 12.71
CA ALA A 301 6.85 -3.52 13.09
C ALA A 301 7.18 -2.09 13.57
N PRO A 302 8.04 -1.93 14.59
CA PRO A 302 8.45 -0.61 15.06
C PRO A 302 8.99 0.27 13.95
N ASN A 303 8.39 1.43 13.79
CA ASN A 303 8.76 2.41 12.78
C ASN A 303 8.69 3.82 13.35
N THR A 304 9.34 4.78 12.69
CA THR A 304 9.48 6.15 13.19
C THR A 304 8.19 6.96 13.04
N ASN A 305 7.36 6.63 12.05
CA ASN A 305 6.05 7.24 11.83
C ASN A 305 5.14 7.06 13.05
N SER A 306 4.85 5.80 13.39
CA SER A 306 3.99 5.42 14.51
C SER A 306 4.57 5.83 15.85
N THR A 307 5.89 5.64 16.01
CA THR A 307 6.59 6.07 17.23
C THR A 307 6.45 7.58 17.43
N GLY A 308 6.56 8.40 16.38
CA GLY A 308 6.40 9.85 16.47
C GLY A 308 5.01 10.27 16.95
N LEU A 309 3.96 9.72 16.33
CA LEU A 309 2.57 9.99 16.68
C LEU A 309 2.22 9.56 18.12
N ILE A 310 2.73 8.41 18.55
CA ILE A 310 2.47 7.86 19.89
C ILE A 310 3.26 8.64 20.95
N VAL A 311 4.52 8.97 20.69
CA VAL A 311 5.36 9.69 21.66
C VAL A 311 4.75 11.05 21.99
N GLN A 312 4.32 11.84 20.98
CA GLN A 312 3.72 13.15 21.28
C GLN A 312 2.41 13.03 22.08
N ALA A 313 1.60 12.00 21.80
CA ALA A 313 0.36 11.75 22.54
C ALA A 313 0.63 11.33 24.00
N LEU A 314 1.64 10.49 24.24
CA LEU A 314 2.05 10.05 25.57
C LEU A 314 2.69 11.17 26.40
N VAL A 315 3.42 12.09 25.76
CA VAL A 315 3.90 13.31 26.40
C VAL A 315 2.71 14.14 26.88
N ASP A 316 1.73 14.37 26.01
CA ASP A 316 0.57 15.21 26.33
C ASP A 316 -0.35 14.58 27.39
N ALA A 317 -0.43 13.25 27.43
CA ALA A 317 -1.14 12.52 28.48
C ALA A 317 -0.46 12.61 29.86
N GLY A 318 0.87 12.72 29.88
CA GLY A 318 1.69 12.63 31.10
C GLY A 318 1.78 11.22 31.70
N GLY A 319 2.68 11.03 32.68
CA GLY A 319 2.81 9.76 33.42
C GLY A 319 3.44 8.58 32.66
N ALA A 320 4.05 8.86 31.49
CA ALA A 320 4.66 7.86 30.61
C ALA A 320 6.15 8.12 30.30
N ASN A 321 6.85 8.89 31.14
CA ASN A 321 8.22 9.38 30.90
C ASN A 321 9.20 8.31 30.41
N ALA A 322 9.24 7.13 31.06
CA ALA A 322 10.15 6.06 30.66
C ALA A 322 9.86 5.50 29.26
N ALA A 323 8.58 5.45 28.85
CA ALA A 323 8.19 5.02 27.51
C ALA A 323 8.50 6.11 26.48
N VAL A 324 8.22 7.38 26.80
CA VAL A 324 8.59 8.54 25.98
C VAL A 324 10.10 8.56 25.71
N ASP A 325 10.93 8.43 26.74
CA ASP A 325 12.39 8.44 26.62
C ASP A 325 12.91 7.33 25.68
N LYS A 326 12.31 6.14 25.75
CA LYS A 326 12.63 5.02 24.85
C LYS A 326 12.21 5.32 23.40
N GLY A 327 11.02 5.90 23.22
CA GLY A 327 10.52 6.32 21.91
C GLY A 327 11.40 7.37 21.26
N VAL A 328 11.78 8.42 22.00
CA VAL A 328 12.69 9.46 21.51
C VAL A 328 14.04 8.87 21.11
N ARG A 329 14.59 7.93 21.89
CA ARG A 329 15.82 7.22 21.49
C ARG A 329 15.65 6.42 20.21
N PHE A 330 14.52 5.74 20.03
CA PHE A 330 14.21 5.02 18.80
C PHE A 330 14.18 5.96 17.59
N LEU A 331 13.48 7.10 17.70
CA LEU A 331 13.42 8.11 16.64
C LEU A 331 14.81 8.64 16.27
N LYS A 332 15.62 8.97 17.29
CA LYS A 332 16.99 9.47 17.09
C LYS A 332 17.92 8.43 16.46
N SER A 333 17.68 7.14 16.72
CA SER A 333 18.50 6.06 16.16
C SER A 333 18.29 5.87 14.65
N ALA A 334 17.26 6.51 14.07
CA ALA A 334 16.97 6.50 12.65
C ALA A 334 17.22 7.87 11.97
N GLN A 335 17.82 8.84 12.69
CA GLN A 335 18.02 10.20 12.19
C GLN A 335 19.46 10.46 11.73
N ALA A 336 19.60 10.93 10.50
CA ALA A 336 20.86 11.41 9.94
C ALA A 336 21.39 12.64 10.68
N ASN A 337 22.66 12.59 11.09
CA ASN A 337 23.29 13.64 11.88
C ASN A 337 24.77 13.85 11.56
N ALA A 338 25.26 15.07 11.76
CA ALA A 338 26.61 15.46 11.33
C ALA A 338 27.72 14.62 11.99
N ALA A 339 27.52 14.22 13.25
CA ALA A 339 28.51 13.46 14.01
C ALA A 339 28.72 12.06 13.44
N ALA A 340 27.66 11.41 12.97
CA ALA A 340 27.72 10.05 12.41
C ALA A 340 27.88 10.02 10.89
N ASP A 341 27.44 11.06 10.17
CA ASP A 341 27.16 10.96 8.74
C ASP A 341 27.92 11.92 7.83
N SER A 342 28.71 12.84 8.38
CA SER A 342 29.51 13.79 7.59
C SER A 342 30.48 13.13 6.59
N GLY A 343 30.85 11.86 6.79
CA GLY A 343 31.75 11.11 5.92
C GLY A 343 31.09 10.06 5.01
N ASN A 344 29.76 10.01 4.93
CA ASN A 344 29.05 8.95 4.20
C ASN A 344 27.98 9.51 3.23
N LYS A 345 27.16 8.63 2.63
CA LYS A 345 26.18 9.06 1.62
C LYS A 345 25.03 9.93 2.16
N LEU A 346 24.84 9.99 3.48
CA LEU A 346 23.88 10.86 4.16
C LEU A 346 24.44 12.25 4.52
N ALA A 347 25.70 12.56 4.17
CA ALA A 347 26.31 13.86 4.52
C ALA A 347 25.51 15.08 4.01
N GLY A 348 24.78 14.93 2.90
CA GLY A 348 23.89 15.96 2.34
C GLY A 348 22.44 15.91 2.83
N GLU A 349 22.09 14.94 3.68
CA GLU A 349 20.71 14.63 4.08
C GLU A 349 20.54 14.78 5.61
N LEU A 350 21.32 15.66 6.24
CA LEU A 350 21.31 15.85 7.68
C LEU A 350 19.92 16.28 8.18
N GLY A 351 19.41 15.58 9.19
CA GLY A 351 18.07 15.77 9.72
C GLY A 351 17.04 14.79 9.18
N ALA A 352 17.28 14.16 8.03
CA ALA A 352 16.39 13.14 7.48
C ALA A 352 16.20 12.00 8.47
N ILE A 353 14.96 11.54 8.63
CA ILE A 353 14.62 10.40 9.50
C ILE A 353 14.14 9.27 8.61
N ALA A 354 14.80 8.12 8.71
CA ALA A 354 14.40 6.91 7.99
C ALA A 354 13.14 6.29 8.61
N TYR A 355 12.44 5.44 7.86
CA TYR A 355 11.29 4.69 8.35
C TYR A 355 11.60 3.84 9.60
N ASP A 356 12.82 3.32 9.68
CA ASP A 356 13.31 2.52 10.80
C ASP A 356 14.85 2.61 10.90
N PRO A 357 15.45 2.18 12.03
CA PRO A 357 16.90 2.24 12.22
C PRO A 357 17.71 1.41 11.21
N ALA A 358 17.17 0.30 10.68
CA ALA A 358 17.87 -0.51 9.69
C ALA A 358 17.91 0.19 8.33
N SER A 359 16.81 0.85 7.94
CA SER A 359 16.73 1.71 6.75
C SER A 359 17.71 2.89 6.84
N TYR A 360 17.88 3.48 8.02
CA TYR A 360 18.89 4.51 8.26
C TYR A 360 20.32 3.99 8.06
N GLU A 361 20.68 2.86 8.69
CA GLU A 361 22.03 2.28 8.55
C GLU A 361 22.34 1.87 7.10
N ALA A 362 21.36 1.33 6.37
CA ALA A 362 21.52 0.99 4.95
C ALA A 362 21.84 2.25 4.11
N ALA A 363 21.14 3.36 4.37
CA ALA A 363 21.30 4.60 3.62
C ALA A 363 22.66 5.30 3.84
N ARG A 364 23.36 5.01 4.93
CA ARG A 364 24.75 5.50 5.14
C ARG A 364 25.69 5.03 4.01
N SER A 365 25.45 3.84 3.47
CA SER A 365 26.24 3.26 2.38
C SER A 365 25.66 3.54 0.99
N SER A 366 24.33 3.54 0.86
CA SER A 366 23.62 3.57 -0.43
C SER A 366 23.02 4.94 -0.80
N GLY A 367 22.90 5.86 0.17
CA GLY A 367 22.10 7.07 0.04
C GLY A 367 20.61 6.81 0.30
N ILE A 368 19.80 7.86 0.23
CA ILE A 368 18.34 7.74 0.39
C ILE A 368 17.74 7.12 -0.88
N SER A 369 17.10 5.96 -0.74
CA SER A 369 16.17 5.39 -1.70
C SER A 369 14.72 5.57 -1.22
N GLY A 370 13.78 5.79 -2.14
CA GLY A 370 12.37 6.02 -1.80
C GLY A 370 12.16 7.31 -0.99
N LEU A 371 12.45 8.47 -1.59
CA LEU A 371 12.42 9.77 -0.91
C LEU A 371 11.07 10.07 -0.22
N ASP A 372 9.93 9.70 -0.82
CA ASP A 372 8.61 9.87 -0.20
C ASP A 372 8.52 9.24 1.19
N THR A 373 8.99 8.01 1.33
CA THR A 373 9.02 7.28 2.60
C THR A 373 9.81 8.05 3.66
N TRP A 374 10.92 8.66 3.29
CA TRP A 374 11.75 9.48 4.19
C TRP A 374 11.10 10.81 4.56
N ILE A 375 10.39 11.45 3.63
CA ILE A 375 9.63 12.68 3.92
C ILE A 375 8.50 12.38 4.91
N ARG A 376 7.75 11.29 4.68
CA ARG A 376 6.66 10.84 5.55
C ARG A 376 7.15 10.46 6.95
N ALA A 377 8.22 9.67 7.01
CA ALA A 377 8.86 9.31 8.28
C ALA A 377 9.36 10.53 9.03
N SER A 378 10.04 11.44 8.34
CA SER A 378 10.51 12.71 8.89
C SER A 378 9.39 13.55 9.49
N ALA A 379 8.32 13.79 8.73
CA ALA A 379 7.20 14.61 9.19
C ALA A 379 6.56 14.04 10.47
N GLN A 380 6.26 12.74 10.50
CA GLN A 380 5.55 12.12 11.62
C GLN A 380 6.47 11.88 12.83
N ALA A 381 7.72 11.48 12.62
CA ALA A 381 8.72 11.32 13.67
C ALA A 381 9.04 12.65 14.37
N SER A 382 9.08 13.76 13.62
CA SER A 382 9.38 15.09 14.16
C SER A 382 8.40 15.51 15.25
N LEU A 383 7.13 15.06 15.19
CA LEU A 383 6.15 15.32 16.25
C LEU A 383 6.60 14.74 17.60
N GLY A 384 7.09 13.49 17.59
CA GLY A 384 7.62 12.82 18.78
C GLY A 384 8.93 13.43 19.28
N LEU A 385 9.80 13.93 18.39
CA LEU A 385 11.01 14.65 18.78
C LEU A 385 10.71 16.03 19.38
N SER A 386 9.69 16.70 18.85
CA SER A 386 9.23 18.01 19.32
C SER A 386 8.53 17.93 20.66
N GLN A 387 7.87 16.79 20.95
CA GLN A 387 7.14 16.55 22.19
C GLN A 387 6.03 17.58 22.47
N VAL A 388 5.37 18.06 21.41
CA VAL A 388 4.24 18.98 21.51
C VAL A 388 2.96 18.23 21.14
N GLY A 389 1.99 18.23 22.04
CA GLY A 389 0.66 17.66 21.82
C GLY A 389 -0.10 18.37 20.68
N PHE A 390 -0.97 17.66 19.94
CA PHE A 390 -1.80 18.27 18.90
C PHE A 390 -2.67 19.45 19.38
N TYR A 391 -3.28 19.35 20.56
CA TYR A 391 -4.11 20.45 21.10
C TYR A 391 -3.30 21.73 21.39
N PRO A 392 -2.21 21.70 22.17
CA PRO A 392 -1.38 22.89 22.36
C PRO A 392 -0.76 23.36 21.03
N LEU A 393 -0.35 22.46 20.14
CA LEU A 393 0.16 22.81 18.81
C LEU A 393 -0.86 23.64 18.01
N ALA A 394 -2.11 23.18 17.93
CA ALA A 394 -3.19 23.87 17.22
C ALA A 394 -3.68 25.14 17.93
N LYS A 395 -3.44 25.28 19.23
CA LYS A 395 -3.65 26.54 19.98
C LYS A 395 -2.52 27.56 19.76
N GLY A 396 -1.43 27.19 19.09
CA GLY A 396 -0.23 28.03 18.96
C GLY A 396 0.61 28.07 20.25
N GLU A 397 0.37 27.16 21.19
CA GLU A 397 1.11 27.03 22.44
C GLU A 397 2.38 26.19 22.20
N VAL A 398 3.31 26.68 21.39
CA VAL A 398 4.62 26.05 21.19
C VAL A 398 5.61 26.63 22.21
N LEU A 399 6.53 25.78 22.72
CA LEU A 399 7.50 26.15 23.76
C LEU A 399 8.14 27.53 23.48
N PRO A 400 8.27 28.41 24.51
CA PRO A 400 9.06 29.63 24.37
C PRO A 400 10.46 29.28 23.87
N PRO A 401 11.09 30.12 23.03
CA PRO A 401 12.49 29.94 22.70
C PRO A 401 13.27 29.92 24.02
N THR A 402 13.96 28.81 24.31
CA THR A 402 14.93 28.77 25.39
C THR A 402 15.93 29.88 25.14
N THR A 403 15.83 30.92 25.96
CA THR A 403 16.72 32.07 25.96
C THR A 403 18.16 31.61 26.18
N GLY A 404 19.04 31.97 25.25
CA GLY A 404 20.46 32.16 25.53
C GLY A 404 21.37 30.94 25.34
N VAL A 405 21.70 30.62 24.09
CA VAL A 405 23.09 30.26 23.74
C VAL A 405 23.49 31.19 22.59
N PRO A 406 24.54 32.03 22.73
CA PRO A 406 24.99 32.89 21.64
C PRO A 406 25.42 32.04 20.45
N GLU A 407 24.83 32.29 19.27
CA GLU A 407 25.38 31.79 18.01
C GLU A 407 26.82 32.32 17.86
N THR A 408 27.78 31.41 17.87
CA THR A 408 29.14 31.72 17.45
C THR A 408 29.14 31.76 15.93
N PRO A 409 29.55 32.86 15.27
CA PRO A 409 29.56 32.95 13.82
C PRO A 409 30.51 31.91 13.22
N ALA A 410 30.06 31.22 12.16
CA ALA A 410 30.85 30.27 11.40
C ALA A 410 32.10 30.95 10.78
N PRO A 411 33.27 30.27 10.72
CA PRO A 411 34.44 30.84 10.07
C PRO A 411 34.26 30.88 8.55
N VAL A 412 34.41 32.07 7.98
CA VAL A 412 34.56 32.29 6.53
C VAL A 412 35.87 31.63 6.09
N THR A 413 35.81 30.60 5.26
CA THR A 413 37.00 29.99 4.67
C THR A 413 37.19 30.50 3.25
N GLN A 414 38.33 31.16 3.03
CA GLN A 414 38.80 31.65 1.73
C GLN A 414 39.23 30.49 0.79
N PRO A 415 39.34 30.73 -0.53
CA PRO A 415 39.65 29.69 -1.50
C PRO A 415 41.10 29.21 -1.39
N HIS A 416 41.33 27.90 -1.32
CA HIS A 416 42.66 27.30 -1.43
C HIS A 416 42.87 26.59 -2.77
N LYS A 417 44.09 26.82 -3.27
CA LYS A 417 44.66 26.47 -4.57
C LYS A 417 44.87 24.94 -4.72
N PRO A 418 44.77 24.35 -5.93
CA PRO A 418 44.90 22.90 -6.11
C PRO A 418 46.36 22.45 -5.94
N ALA A 419 46.57 21.32 -5.25
CA ALA A 419 47.85 20.60 -5.17
C ALA A 419 47.91 19.44 -6.20
N PRO A 420 49.11 19.03 -6.65
CA PRO A 420 49.31 18.41 -7.97
C PRO A 420 49.14 16.88 -8.00
N GLU A 421 48.77 16.38 -9.19
CA GLU A 421 48.61 14.96 -9.53
C GLU A 421 49.88 14.12 -9.31
N PRO A 422 49.76 12.87 -8.82
CA PRO A 422 50.87 11.92 -8.83
C PRO A 422 51.07 11.27 -10.20
N LYS A 423 52.34 11.22 -10.62
CA LYS A 423 52.82 10.62 -11.87
C LYS A 423 52.62 9.10 -11.93
N LYS A 424 52.29 8.62 -13.14
CA LYS A 424 52.27 7.21 -13.56
C LYS A 424 53.63 6.53 -13.35
N SER A 425 53.60 5.33 -12.78
CA SER A 425 54.70 4.36 -12.83
C SER A 425 54.22 3.11 -13.59
N ILE A 426 55.01 2.70 -14.58
CA ILE A 426 54.84 1.50 -15.43
C ILE A 426 55.95 0.53 -14.99
N THR A 427 55.69 -0.74 -14.66
CA THR A 427 55.86 -2.01 -15.43
C THR A 427 56.07 -3.14 -14.36
N PRO A 428 56.08 -4.46 -14.63
CA PRO A 428 55.58 -5.27 -15.76
C PRO A 428 54.63 -6.43 -15.37
N LYS A 429 53.98 -6.96 -16.42
CA LYS A 429 53.05 -8.10 -16.46
C LYS A 429 53.73 -9.43 -16.08
N ALA A 430 53.13 -10.16 -15.15
CA ALA A 430 53.33 -11.60 -14.99
C ALA A 430 51.97 -12.30 -15.14
N SER A 431 51.91 -13.28 -16.05
CA SER A 431 50.72 -14.09 -16.31
C SER A 431 50.65 -15.26 -15.34
N THR A 432 49.54 -15.39 -14.61
CA THR A 432 49.08 -16.66 -14.03
C THR A 432 47.57 -16.62 -13.83
N GLY A 433 46.88 -17.60 -14.42
CA GLY A 433 45.56 -18.12 -14.02
C GLY A 433 44.38 -17.15 -13.95
N ALA A 434 43.45 -17.25 -14.91
CA ALA A 434 42.11 -16.71 -14.76
C ALA A 434 41.46 -17.26 -13.48
N ARG A 435 41.44 -16.45 -12.42
CA ARG A 435 40.63 -16.70 -11.24
C ARG A 435 39.22 -16.26 -11.62
N VAL A 436 38.31 -17.23 -11.78
CA VAL A 436 36.87 -16.95 -11.84
C VAL A 436 36.55 -16.13 -10.59
N SER A 437 36.10 -14.89 -10.79
CA SER A 437 35.70 -14.01 -9.70
C SER A 437 34.40 -14.57 -9.14
N THR A 438 34.49 -15.33 -8.05
CA THR A 438 33.32 -15.76 -7.29
C THR A 438 32.67 -14.51 -6.71
N VAL A 439 31.50 -14.15 -7.23
CA VAL A 439 30.65 -13.11 -6.60
C VAL A 439 30.42 -13.56 -5.16
N ALA A 440 30.78 -12.71 -4.19
CA ALA A 440 30.60 -13.03 -2.78
C ALA A 440 29.10 -13.11 -2.46
N ALA A 441 28.70 -14.09 -1.63
CA ALA A 441 27.33 -14.22 -1.18
C ALA A 441 26.86 -12.92 -0.49
N ILE A 442 25.69 -12.44 -0.89
CA ILE A 442 25.08 -11.22 -0.35
C ILE A 442 24.42 -11.58 0.98
N ALA A 443 25.01 -11.12 2.08
CA ALA A 443 24.38 -11.23 3.39
C ALA A 443 23.45 -10.04 3.61
N ALA A 444 22.13 -10.28 3.62
CA ALA A 444 21.18 -9.31 4.14
C ALA A 444 21.09 -9.49 5.67
N PRO A 445 21.19 -8.41 6.47
CA PRO A 445 20.99 -8.53 7.91
C PRO A 445 19.55 -8.97 8.19
N VAL A 446 19.34 -9.76 9.24
CA VAL A 446 17.99 -10.21 9.67
C VAL A 446 17.05 -9.03 9.93
N THR A 447 17.61 -7.84 10.22
CA THR A 447 16.90 -6.58 10.42
C THR A 447 16.47 -5.87 9.13
N ALA A 448 16.95 -6.29 7.95
CA ALA A 448 16.51 -5.73 6.67
C ALA A 448 15.04 -6.07 6.39
N THR A 449 14.37 -5.30 5.53
CA THR A 449 12.96 -5.56 5.18
C THR A 449 12.81 -6.94 4.52
N PRO A 450 11.63 -7.59 4.61
CA PRO A 450 11.40 -8.88 3.96
C PRO A 450 11.73 -8.88 2.47
N ALA A 451 11.42 -7.78 1.76
CA ALA A 451 11.75 -7.63 0.35
C ALA A 451 13.26 -7.60 0.07
N VAL A 452 14.04 -6.90 0.91
CA VAL A 452 15.51 -6.86 0.79
C VAL A 452 16.11 -8.23 1.09
N ARG A 453 15.63 -8.93 2.14
CA ARG A 453 16.12 -10.28 2.48
C ARG A 453 15.79 -11.28 1.38
N LEU A 454 14.57 -11.26 0.85
CA LEU A 454 14.17 -12.10 -0.26
C LEU A 454 14.95 -11.79 -1.54
N GLY A 455 15.17 -10.51 -1.85
CA GLY A 455 15.99 -10.12 -2.99
C GLY A 455 17.43 -10.62 -2.88
N ALA A 456 18.03 -10.55 -1.70
CA ALA A 456 19.36 -11.11 -1.44
C ALA A 456 19.36 -12.64 -1.56
N TYR A 457 18.36 -13.32 -0.99
CA TYR A 457 18.20 -14.78 -1.11
C TYR A 457 18.12 -15.22 -2.58
N LEU A 458 17.24 -14.61 -3.37
CA LEU A 458 17.07 -14.93 -4.79
C LEU A 458 18.35 -14.65 -5.59
N THR A 459 19.05 -13.55 -5.31
CA THR A 459 20.33 -13.25 -5.97
C THR A 459 21.42 -14.24 -5.61
N ASN A 460 21.44 -14.77 -4.39
CA ASN A 460 22.39 -15.80 -3.97
C ASN A 460 22.12 -17.16 -4.63
N ARG A 461 20.95 -17.35 -5.27
CA ARG A 461 20.66 -18.53 -6.10
C ARG A 461 21.20 -18.41 -7.52
N LEU A 462 21.70 -17.23 -7.92
CA LEU A 462 22.32 -17.04 -9.21
C LEU A 462 23.79 -17.50 -9.17
N VAL A 463 24.07 -18.63 -9.80
CA VAL A 463 25.42 -19.11 -10.11
C VAL A 463 26.11 -18.09 -11.02
N GLY A 464 27.35 -17.72 -10.68
CA GLY A 464 28.08 -16.64 -11.36
C GLY A 464 27.44 -15.25 -11.21
N GLY A 465 26.34 -15.13 -10.47
CA GLY A 465 25.54 -13.92 -10.34
C GLY A 465 24.68 -13.58 -11.55
N ASP A 466 24.42 -14.53 -12.46
CA ASP A 466 23.62 -14.31 -13.67
C ASP A 466 22.61 -15.43 -14.04
N HIS A 467 22.69 -16.65 -13.51
CA HIS A 467 21.71 -17.71 -13.85
C HIS A 467 21.48 -18.70 -12.72
N VAL A 468 20.32 -19.36 -12.73
CA VAL A 468 20.00 -20.47 -11.82
C VAL A 468 20.46 -21.79 -12.43
N GLU A 469 20.96 -22.70 -11.61
CA GLU A 469 21.29 -24.07 -12.01
C GLU A 469 20.47 -25.09 -11.20
N VAL A 470 20.10 -26.19 -11.84
CA VAL A 470 19.44 -27.35 -11.23
C VAL A 470 20.32 -28.59 -11.45
N THR A 471 20.38 -29.49 -10.47
CA THR A 471 21.12 -30.76 -10.62
C THR A 471 20.14 -31.92 -10.59
N GLU A 472 20.16 -32.70 -11.66
CA GLU A 472 19.28 -33.86 -11.86
C GLU A 472 20.15 -35.04 -12.32
N ASP A 473 19.99 -36.21 -11.68
CA ASP A 473 20.79 -37.40 -11.93
C ASP A 473 22.33 -37.18 -11.94
N GLY A 474 22.80 -36.27 -11.07
CA GLY A 474 24.23 -35.94 -10.94
C GLY A 474 24.79 -35.07 -12.07
N LYS A 475 23.94 -34.55 -12.96
CA LYS A 475 24.29 -33.56 -13.99
C LYS A 475 23.66 -32.22 -13.66
N THR A 476 24.44 -31.16 -13.80
CA THR A 476 23.98 -29.78 -13.56
C THR A 476 23.58 -29.14 -14.88
N TYR A 477 22.40 -28.55 -14.91
CA TYR A 477 21.83 -27.85 -16.05
C TYR A 477 21.47 -26.42 -15.65
N VAL A 478 21.50 -25.51 -16.63
CA VAL A 478 20.94 -24.17 -16.44
C VAL A 478 19.43 -24.27 -16.40
N ASP A 479 18.83 -23.69 -15.35
CA ASP A 479 17.39 -23.53 -15.25
C ASP A 479 17.01 -22.13 -15.75
N TYR A 480 16.73 -22.05 -17.05
CA TYR A 480 16.40 -20.79 -17.71
C TYR A 480 15.05 -20.24 -17.27
N ASP A 481 14.09 -21.11 -16.94
CA ASP A 481 12.76 -20.70 -16.49
C ASP A 481 12.84 -20.06 -15.11
N ALA A 482 13.51 -20.72 -14.17
CA ALA A 482 13.82 -20.16 -12.87
C ALA A 482 14.61 -18.85 -12.96
N THR A 483 15.54 -18.76 -13.93
CA THR A 483 16.32 -17.53 -14.14
C THR A 483 15.42 -16.38 -14.60
N ALA A 484 14.47 -16.62 -15.50
CA ALA A 484 13.49 -15.64 -15.95
C ALA A 484 12.55 -15.21 -14.80
N ASP A 485 12.09 -16.17 -13.99
CA ASP A 485 11.27 -15.91 -12.82
C ASP A 485 12.01 -15.05 -11.78
N VAL A 486 13.30 -15.32 -11.53
CA VAL A 486 14.13 -14.49 -10.64
C VAL A 486 14.26 -13.05 -11.17
N VAL A 487 14.41 -12.85 -12.48
CA VAL A 487 14.44 -11.50 -13.07
C VAL A 487 13.15 -10.75 -12.78
N LEU A 488 11.99 -11.37 -13.02
CA LEU A 488 10.68 -10.76 -12.78
C LEU A 488 10.40 -10.56 -11.28
N ALA A 489 10.80 -11.51 -10.44
CA ALA A 489 10.71 -11.44 -8.98
C ALA A 489 11.53 -10.27 -8.41
N LEU A 490 12.79 -10.13 -8.82
CA LEU A 490 13.66 -9.03 -8.37
C LEU A 490 13.18 -7.66 -8.87
N ARG A 491 12.64 -7.59 -10.10
CA ARG A 491 11.95 -6.40 -10.61
C ARG A 491 10.73 -6.05 -9.76
N ALA A 492 9.91 -7.03 -9.41
CA ALA A 492 8.77 -6.83 -8.52
C ALA A 492 9.22 -6.34 -7.13
N LEU A 493 10.34 -6.84 -6.59
CA LEU A 493 10.85 -6.44 -5.27
C LEU A 493 11.54 -5.08 -5.24
N ASP A 494 11.89 -4.52 -6.40
CA ASP A 494 12.75 -3.33 -6.53
C ASP A 494 14.17 -3.54 -5.99
N GLN A 495 14.66 -4.77 -6.04
CA GLN A 495 15.94 -5.13 -5.41
C GLN A 495 16.94 -5.63 -6.45
N GLN A 496 18.22 -5.47 -6.11
CA GLN A 496 19.34 -6.09 -6.82
C GLN A 496 19.39 -5.76 -8.34
N PRO A 497 19.33 -4.47 -8.74
CA PRO A 497 19.26 -4.07 -10.15
C PRO A 497 20.45 -4.59 -10.99
N ASP A 498 21.64 -4.72 -10.39
CA ASP A 498 22.81 -5.29 -11.07
C ASP A 498 22.64 -6.78 -11.38
N ALA A 499 22.02 -7.54 -10.47
CA ALA A 499 21.73 -8.96 -10.69
C ALA A 499 20.66 -9.13 -11.78
N VAL A 500 19.61 -8.31 -11.73
CA VAL A 500 18.59 -8.23 -12.79
C VAL A 500 19.23 -7.96 -14.15
N ALA A 501 20.14 -6.98 -14.24
CA ALA A 501 20.79 -6.64 -15.50
C ALA A 501 21.73 -7.75 -16.01
N ARG A 502 22.44 -8.46 -15.11
CA ARG A 502 23.29 -9.61 -15.50
C ARG A 502 22.45 -10.79 -15.97
N ALA A 503 21.42 -11.17 -15.20
CA ALA A 503 20.55 -12.30 -15.54
C ALA A 503 19.73 -12.05 -16.81
N SER A 504 19.22 -10.84 -17.00
CA SER A 504 18.55 -10.47 -18.26
C SER A 504 19.52 -10.60 -19.44
N ARG A 505 20.76 -10.10 -19.33
CA ARG A 505 21.76 -10.28 -20.40
C ARG A 505 22.13 -11.73 -20.64
N PHE A 506 22.16 -12.57 -19.59
CA PHE A 506 22.41 -13.99 -19.72
C PHE A 506 21.30 -14.66 -20.55
N LEU A 507 20.03 -14.45 -20.18
CA LEU A 507 18.87 -15.03 -20.86
C LEU A 507 18.76 -14.61 -22.34
N LEU A 508 19.21 -13.40 -22.67
CA LEU A 508 19.11 -12.83 -24.01
C LEU A 508 20.33 -13.17 -24.90
N LYS A 509 21.28 -13.97 -24.44
CA LYS A 509 22.34 -14.51 -25.31
C LYS A 509 21.71 -15.45 -26.34
N PRO A 510 22.21 -15.47 -27.60
CA PRO A 510 21.68 -16.36 -28.62
C PRO A 510 21.60 -17.83 -28.17
N GLU A 511 22.61 -18.33 -27.46
CA GLU A 511 22.65 -19.71 -26.99
C GLU A 511 21.60 -19.99 -25.91
N ALA A 512 21.37 -19.04 -25.00
CA ALA A 512 20.37 -19.16 -23.95
C ALA A 512 18.95 -19.11 -24.54
N VAL A 513 18.71 -18.21 -25.52
CA VAL A 513 17.45 -18.17 -26.27
C VAL A 513 17.21 -19.48 -27.01
N GLN A 514 18.23 -20.01 -27.69
CA GLN A 514 18.12 -21.30 -28.40
C GLN A 514 17.81 -22.46 -27.44
N ALA A 515 18.41 -22.48 -26.24
CA ALA A 515 18.14 -23.51 -25.25
C ALA A 515 16.77 -23.41 -24.60
N TYR A 516 16.39 -22.21 -24.17
CA TYR A 516 15.17 -22.02 -23.40
C TYR A 516 13.92 -21.98 -24.28
N ALA A 517 13.95 -21.24 -25.39
CA ALA A 517 12.80 -21.05 -26.27
C ALA A 517 12.71 -22.06 -27.41
N HIS A 518 13.83 -22.65 -27.84
CA HIS A 518 13.88 -23.53 -29.01
C HIS A 518 14.45 -24.93 -28.71
N GLY A 519 14.66 -25.26 -27.43
CA GLY A 519 15.05 -26.58 -26.95
C GLY A 519 16.46 -27.05 -27.36
N ALA A 520 17.29 -26.23 -28.01
CA ALA A 520 18.61 -26.63 -28.48
C ALA A 520 19.69 -26.55 -27.37
N PRO A 521 20.59 -27.54 -27.22
CA PRO A 521 20.86 -28.64 -28.13
C PRO A 521 20.12 -29.94 -27.78
N TYR A 522 19.10 -29.89 -26.92
CA TYR A 522 18.41 -31.07 -26.41
C TYR A 522 17.43 -31.66 -27.44
N GLU A 523 16.73 -30.80 -28.17
CA GLU A 523 15.88 -31.16 -29.30
C GLU A 523 16.71 -31.59 -30.52
N GLN A 524 16.33 -32.71 -31.13
CA GLN A 524 16.94 -33.19 -32.38
C GLN A 524 16.31 -32.54 -33.63
N GLY A 525 15.16 -31.87 -33.48
CA GLY A 525 14.43 -31.17 -34.54
C GLY A 525 14.21 -29.69 -34.21
N GLN A 526 13.52 -28.96 -35.09
CA GLN A 526 13.09 -27.60 -34.78
C GLN A 526 12.00 -27.63 -33.70
N ALA A 527 12.19 -26.84 -32.65
CA ALA A 527 11.24 -26.67 -31.57
C ALA A 527 11.05 -25.18 -31.25
N SER A 528 9.93 -24.86 -30.63
CA SER A 528 9.61 -23.50 -30.17
C SER A 528 8.54 -23.59 -29.10
N TYR A 529 8.79 -22.96 -27.95
CA TYR A 529 7.94 -23.04 -26.76
C TYR A 529 7.35 -21.68 -26.41
N ALA A 530 6.03 -21.63 -26.25
CA ALA A 530 5.26 -20.40 -26.14
C ALA A 530 5.54 -19.62 -24.86
N GLU A 531 5.52 -20.26 -23.69
CA GLU A 531 5.81 -19.59 -22.43
C GLU A 531 7.26 -19.11 -22.32
N PRO A 532 8.29 -19.92 -22.65
CA PRO A 532 9.67 -19.45 -22.71
C PRO A 532 9.87 -18.25 -23.64
N LEU A 533 9.28 -18.27 -24.84
CA LEU A 533 9.30 -17.12 -25.76
C LEU A 533 8.62 -15.90 -25.13
N ALA A 534 7.47 -16.08 -24.48
CA ALA A 534 6.75 -14.98 -23.83
C ALA A 534 7.54 -14.34 -22.68
N LYS A 535 8.13 -15.14 -21.79
CA LYS A 535 8.99 -14.65 -20.70
C LYS A 535 10.22 -13.94 -21.27
N LEU A 536 10.87 -14.47 -22.32
CA LEU A 536 12.00 -13.82 -22.98
C LEU A 536 11.63 -12.50 -23.67
N VAL A 537 10.45 -12.40 -24.27
CA VAL A 537 9.95 -11.11 -24.80
C VAL A 537 9.87 -10.08 -23.68
N LEU A 538 9.23 -10.41 -22.56
CA LEU A 538 9.09 -9.48 -21.43
C LEU A 538 10.45 -9.09 -20.83
N VAL A 539 11.35 -10.05 -20.64
CA VAL A 539 12.73 -9.78 -20.19
C VAL A 539 13.48 -8.86 -21.17
N ALA A 540 13.35 -9.11 -22.47
CA ALA A 540 13.96 -8.27 -23.50
C ALA A 540 13.41 -6.85 -23.49
N GLU A 541 12.10 -6.67 -23.31
CA GLU A 541 11.49 -5.34 -23.24
C GLU A 541 11.88 -4.58 -21.97
N PHE A 542 11.91 -5.25 -20.81
CA PHE A 542 12.46 -4.69 -19.57
C PHE A 542 13.93 -4.27 -19.71
N ALA A 543 14.71 -5.03 -20.49
CA ALA A 543 16.10 -4.74 -20.78
C ALA A 543 16.29 -3.73 -21.93
N LYS A 544 15.20 -3.28 -22.56
CA LYS A 544 15.19 -2.40 -23.75
C LYS A 544 16.08 -2.96 -24.87
N SER A 545 16.00 -4.28 -25.07
CA SER A 545 16.80 -5.03 -26.05
C SER A 545 16.05 -5.26 -27.35
N ASP A 546 16.72 -5.02 -28.47
CA ASP A 546 16.14 -5.16 -29.82
C ASP A 546 15.73 -6.61 -30.15
N VAL A 547 16.20 -7.60 -29.38
CA VAL A 547 15.81 -9.01 -29.53
C VAL A 547 14.34 -9.28 -29.20
N ALA A 548 13.66 -8.36 -28.50
CA ALA A 548 12.24 -8.48 -28.18
C ALA A 548 11.36 -8.65 -29.42
N GLY A 549 11.67 -7.92 -30.50
CA GLY A 549 10.92 -7.99 -31.76
C GLY A 549 10.97 -9.38 -32.41
N PRO A 550 12.17 -9.93 -32.70
CA PRO A 550 12.32 -11.30 -33.19
C PRO A 550 11.67 -12.36 -32.31
N LEU A 551 11.87 -12.30 -30.98
CA LEU A 551 11.27 -13.26 -30.03
C LEU A 551 9.73 -13.21 -30.09
N ARG A 552 9.16 -12.01 -30.16
CA ARG A 552 7.70 -11.82 -30.30
C ARG A 552 7.20 -12.38 -31.63
N ALA A 553 7.94 -12.19 -32.71
CA ALA A 553 7.58 -12.74 -34.01
C ALA A 553 7.58 -14.28 -34.00
N ASP A 554 8.51 -14.91 -33.28
CA ASP A 554 8.53 -16.35 -33.10
C ASP A 554 7.37 -16.84 -32.23
N LEU A 555 7.05 -16.13 -31.13
CA LEU A 555 5.88 -16.41 -30.30
C LEU A 555 4.57 -16.38 -31.10
N VAL A 556 4.40 -15.36 -31.95
CA VAL A 556 3.18 -15.20 -32.77
C VAL A 556 3.01 -16.35 -33.77
N LYS A 557 4.10 -16.99 -34.25
CA LYS A 557 3.99 -18.18 -35.13
C LYS A 557 3.35 -19.38 -34.44
N LEU A 558 3.42 -19.44 -33.10
CA LEU A 558 2.81 -20.50 -32.31
C LEU A 558 1.31 -20.26 -32.06
N ARG A 559 0.78 -19.08 -32.41
CA ARG A 559 -0.63 -18.74 -32.25
C ARG A 559 -1.47 -19.35 -33.38
N GLY A 560 -2.33 -20.30 -33.02
CA GLY A 560 -3.36 -20.85 -33.90
C GLY A 560 -4.43 -19.82 -34.28
N THR A 561 -5.26 -20.16 -35.26
CA THR A 561 -6.37 -19.30 -35.71
C THR A 561 -7.46 -19.13 -34.66
N ASP A 562 -7.57 -20.09 -33.75
CA ASP A 562 -8.43 -20.06 -32.56
C ASP A 562 -7.84 -19.23 -31.41
N GLY A 563 -6.62 -18.71 -31.57
CA GLY A 563 -5.93 -17.88 -30.60
C GLY A 563 -5.07 -18.65 -29.62
N GLU A 564 -5.07 -19.98 -29.64
CA GLU A 564 -4.27 -20.80 -28.75
C GLU A 564 -2.78 -20.74 -29.13
N PHE A 565 -1.90 -20.67 -28.13
CA PHE A 565 -0.47 -20.82 -28.36
C PHE A 565 -0.05 -22.26 -28.07
N THR A 566 0.50 -22.94 -29.07
CA THR A 566 0.89 -24.35 -28.96
C THR A 566 2.39 -24.52 -29.18
N ASP A 567 3.05 -25.26 -28.29
CA ASP A 567 4.45 -25.60 -28.45
C ASP A 567 4.68 -26.52 -29.65
N THR A 568 5.89 -26.45 -30.18
CA THR A 568 6.39 -27.35 -31.23
C THR A 568 7.68 -27.99 -30.77
N GLY A 569 7.93 -29.24 -31.17
CA GLY A 569 9.11 -30.01 -30.77
C GLY A 569 8.76 -31.35 -30.14
N SER A 570 9.78 -32.14 -29.82
CA SER A 570 9.62 -33.46 -29.19
C SER A 570 9.37 -33.36 -27.68
N PHE A 571 9.82 -32.28 -27.05
CA PHE A 571 9.56 -31.93 -25.66
C PHE A 571 8.47 -30.86 -25.52
N ALA A 572 7.69 -30.63 -26.58
CA ALA A 572 6.58 -29.70 -26.53
C ALA A 572 5.65 -30.04 -25.38
N ASP A 573 5.38 -29.07 -24.51
CA ASP A 573 4.45 -29.26 -23.42
C ASP A 573 3.02 -29.26 -23.98
N ALA A 574 2.35 -30.40 -23.80
CA ALA A 574 0.97 -30.62 -24.23
C ALA A 574 -0.06 -30.07 -23.23
N ASP A 575 0.36 -29.62 -22.04
CA ASP A 575 -0.53 -29.07 -21.03
C ASP A 575 -1.04 -27.70 -21.45
N ARG A 576 -2.34 -27.65 -21.73
CA ARG A 576 -3.05 -26.48 -22.23
C ARG A 576 -3.51 -25.59 -21.07
N THR A 577 -2.60 -25.13 -20.21
CA THR A 577 -2.99 -24.38 -19.00
C THR A 577 -3.37 -22.93 -19.30
N VAL A 578 -4.26 -22.36 -18.47
CA VAL A 578 -4.61 -20.93 -18.55
C VAL A 578 -3.41 -20.04 -18.22
N GLU A 579 -2.54 -20.45 -17.29
CA GLU A 579 -1.36 -19.68 -16.87
C GLU A 579 -0.36 -19.50 -18.01
N ARG A 580 -0.05 -20.59 -18.71
CA ARG A 580 0.85 -20.55 -19.88
C ARG A 580 0.29 -19.67 -20.99
N HIS A 581 -1.01 -19.77 -21.25
CA HIS A 581 -1.68 -18.91 -22.22
C HIS A 581 -1.68 -17.44 -21.81
N ALA A 582 -1.84 -17.15 -20.51
CA ALA A 582 -1.78 -15.80 -19.97
C ALA A 582 -0.41 -15.13 -20.22
N TRP A 583 0.71 -15.87 -20.11
CA TRP A 583 2.03 -15.35 -20.48
C TRP A 583 2.10 -14.92 -21.94
N ALA A 584 1.60 -15.74 -22.86
CA ALA A 584 1.60 -15.42 -24.28
C ALA A 584 0.71 -14.20 -24.60
N VAL A 585 -0.45 -14.07 -23.92
CA VAL A 585 -1.31 -12.87 -24.02
C VAL A 585 -0.59 -11.62 -23.50
N LEU A 586 0.12 -11.71 -22.38
CA LEU A 586 0.92 -10.60 -21.83
C LEU A 586 2.03 -10.16 -22.79
N ALA A 587 2.83 -11.11 -23.27
CA ALA A 587 3.91 -10.83 -24.22
C ALA A 587 3.41 -10.29 -25.56
N THR A 588 2.16 -10.59 -25.94
CA THR A 588 1.51 -10.08 -27.16
C THR A 588 0.50 -8.97 -26.92
N ALA A 589 0.52 -8.29 -25.76
CA ALA A 589 -0.52 -7.31 -25.39
C ALA A 589 -0.76 -6.16 -26.40
N ALA A 590 0.23 -5.82 -27.24
CA ALA A 590 0.07 -4.85 -28.32
C ALA A 590 -0.79 -5.35 -29.49
N ASP A 591 -0.80 -6.66 -29.74
CA ASP A 591 -1.62 -7.35 -30.73
C ASP A 591 -1.99 -8.76 -30.23
N PRO A 592 -2.94 -8.86 -29.28
CA PRO A 592 -3.31 -10.14 -28.68
C PRO A 592 -4.04 -11.07 -29.66
N GLY A 593 -4.53 -10.56 -30.81
CA GLY A 593 -5.28 -11.34 -31.78
C GLY A 593 -6.46 -12.10 -31.14
N PRO A 594 -6.75 -13.35 -31.56
CA PRO A 594 -7.83 -14.15 -30.98
C PRO A 594 -7.52 -14.71 -29.58
N ALA A 595 -6.32 -14.52 -29.04
CA ALA A 595 -5.91 -15.16 -27.79
C ALA A 595 -6.69 -14.67 -26.56
N VAL A 596 -7.07 -13.38 -26.53
CA VAL A 596 -7.93 -12.83 -25.47
C VAL A 596 -9.33 -13.42 -25.57
N GLU A 597 -9.89 -13.58 -26.76
CA GLU A 597 -11.21 -14.17 -26.95
C GLU A 597 -11.24 -15.66 -26.56
N LEU A 598 -10.16 -16.40 -26.85
CA LEU A 598 -10.01 -17.76 -26.34
C LEU A 598 -10.05 -17.78 -24.82
N LEU A 599 -9.31 -16.91 -24.13
CA LEU A 599 -9.33 -16.83 -22.67
C LEU A 599 -10.75 -16.50 -22.16
N LEU A 600 -11.39 -15.47 -22.71
CA LEU A 600 -12.77 -15.09 -22.37
C LEU A 600 -13.81 -16.20 -22.63
N SER A 601 -13.53 -17.13 -23.55
CA SER A 601 -14.38 -18.29 -23.80
C SER A 601 -14.33 -19.36 -22.71
N ARG A 602 -13.32 -19.31 -21.83
CA ARG A 602 -13.09 -20.31 -20.78
C ARG A 602 -13.49 -19.86 -19.38
N GLN A 603 -14.06 -18.67 -19.21
CA GLN A 603 -14.49 -18.21 -17.90
C GLN A 603 -15.60 -19.11 -17.33
N CYS A 604 -15.42 -19.57 -16.10
CA CYS A 604 -16.39 -20.36 -15.34
C CYS A 604 -17.62 -19.54 -14.95
N ALA A 605 -18.71 -20.22 -14.58
CA ALA A 605 -19.97 -19.59 -14.21
C ALA A 605 -19.88 -18.63 -13.01
N ASP A 606 -18.94 -18.87 -12.08
CA ASP A 606 -18.68 -18.02 -10.92
C ASP A 606 -17.66 -16.88 -11.18
N GLY A 607 -17.21 -16.71 -12.43
CA GLY A 607 -16.25 -15.68 -12.84
C GLY A 607 -14.78 -16.10 -12.76
N THR A 608 -14.46 -17.25 -12.17
CA THR A 608 -13.09 -17.80 -12.14
C THR A 608 -12.68 -18.42 -13.50
N PHE A 609 -11.44 -18.89 -13.62
CA PHE A 609 -10.92 -19.59 -14.80
C PHE A 609 -10.48 -21.02 -14.46
N PRO A 610 -10.72 -22.02 -15.32
CA PRO A 610 -10.28 -23.39 -15.10
C PRO A 610 -8.76 -23.48 -15.20
N LYS A 611 -8.17 -24.53 -14.62
CA LYS A 611 -6.73 -24.79 -14.75
C LYS A 611 -6.30 -24.99 -16.21
N HIS A 612 -7.12 -25.70 -17.00
CA HIS A 612 -6.84 -26.04 -18.39
C HIS A 612 -7.86 -25.42 -19.35
N LEU A 613 -7.36 -24.91 -20.48
CA LEU A 613 -8.12 -24.26 -21.54
C LEU A 613 -9.08 -25.20 -22.27
N ASP A 614 -8.82 -26.49 -22.29
CA ASP A 614 -9.72 -27.48 -22.90
C ASP A 614 -11.00 -27.73 -22.07
N THR A 615 -11.04 -27.25 -20.83
CA THR A 615 -12.25 -27.23 -20.00
C THR A 615 -13.25 -26.24 -20.59
N ALA A 616 -14.27 -26.76 -21.29
CA ALA A 616 -15.26 -25.94 -22.00
C ALA A 616 -16.29 -25.27 -21.08
N GLU A 617 -16.69 -25.96 -20.00
CA GLU A 617 -17.64 -25.44 -19.01
C GLU A 617 -17.19 -25.83 -17.60
N CYS A 618 -17.28 -24.90 -16.65
CA CYS A 618 -16.95 -25.11 -15.25
C CYS A 618 -17.87 -24.26 -14.35
N GLY A 619 -18.25 -24.81 -13.20
CA GLY A 619 -18.99 -24.07 -12.18
C GLY A 619 -18.07 -23.11 -11.41
N SER A 620 -16.91 -23.62 -11.00
CA SER A 620 -15.80 -22.91 -10.39
C SER A 620 -14.50 -23.43 -10.97
N GLY A 621 -13.50 -22.58 -11.03
CA GLY A 621 -12.17 -22.81 -11.56
C GLY A 621 -11.09 -22.72 -10.48
N ASP A 622 -9.86 -22.65 -10.97
CA ASP A 622 -8.62 -22.62 -10.21
C ASP A 622 -8.18 -21.16 -9.93
N LEU A 623 -7.67 -20.89 -8.73
CA LEU A 623 -7.35 -19.53 -8.32
C LEU A 623 -6.06 -18.99 -8.96
N ALA A 624 -5.08 -19.85 -9.21
CA ALA A 624 -3.82 -19.45 -9.82
C ALA A 624 -4.07 -19.10 -11.30
N ALA A 625 -4.83 -19.95 -12.01
CA ALA A 625 -5.35 -19.69 -13.34
C ALA A 625 -6.19 -18.40 -13.40
N THR A 626 -7.07 -18.17 -12.42
CA THR A 626 -7.87 -16.95 -12.33
C THR A 626 -7.00 -15.70 -12.16
N ALA A 627 -5.99 -15.75 -11.31
CA ALA A 627 -5.07 -14.65 -11.09
C ALA A 627 -4.20 -14.34 -12.31
N ALA A 628 -3.73 -15.38 -13.01
CA ALA A 628 -3.03 -15.24 -14.29
C ALA A 628 -3.95 -14.61 -15.36
N ALA A 629 -5.19 -15.07 -15.46
CA ALA A 629 -6.17 -14.52 -16.39
C ALA A 629 -6.50 -13.05 -16.09
N VAL A 630 -6.68 -12.65 -14.83
CA VAL A 630 -6.87 -11.25 -14.41
C VAL A 630 -5.70 -10.38 -14.89
N THR A 631 -4.48 -10.85 -14.66
CA THR A 631 -3.25 -10.14 -15.04
C THR A 631 -3.13 -9.98 -16.56
N ALA A 632 -3.44 -11.02 -17.33
CA ALA A 632 -3.43 -10.98 -18.79
C ALA A 632 -4.55 -10.11 -19.38
N LEU A 633 -5.77 -10.20 -18.82
CA LEU A 633 -6.93 -9.45 -19.29
C LEU A 633 -6.76 -7.95 -19.05
N VAL A 634 -6.08 -7.54 -17.98
CA VAL A 634 -5.87 -6.12 -17.64
C VAL A 634 -4.72 -5.48 -18.40
N ALA A 635 -3.78 -6.26 -18.92
CA ALA A 635 -2.58 -5.71 -19.52
C ALA A 635 -2.83 -4.95 -20.84
N ARG A 636 -2.04 -3.88 -21.02
CA ARG A 636 -1.83 -3.17 -22.28
C ARG A 636 -0.34 -2.80 -22.41
N PRO A 637 0.14 -2.41 -23.61
CA PRO A 637 1.45 -1.78 -23.74
C PRO A 637 1.63 -0.63 -22.75
N HIS A 638 2.86 -0.45 -22.26
CA HIS A 638 3.15 0.59 -21.27
C HIS A 638 2.69 1.97 -21.74
N THR A 639 2.11 2.71 -20.80
CA THR A 639 1.81 4.13 -20.93
C THR A 639 1.89 4.75 -19.54
N ASP A 640 2.34 6.00 -19.49
CA ASP A 640 2.42 6.75 -18.23
C ASP A 640 1.04 7.25 -17.77
N ALA A 641 0.00 7.08 -18.59
CA ALA A 641 -1.36 7.40 -18.22
C ALA A 641 -1.89 6.42 -17.16
N ALA A 642 -2.39 6.96 -16.06
CA ALA A 642 -3.04 6.17 -15.01
C ALA A 642 -4.18 5.33 -15.61
N PRO A 643 -4.37 4.08 -15.16
CA PRO A 643 -5.48 3.24 -15.61
C PRO A 643 -6.82 3.92 -15.28
N PRO A 644 -7.71 4.11 -16.26
CA PRO A 644 -9.02 4.72 -16.03
C PRO A 644 -9.92 3.81 -15.18
N THR A 645 -10.93 4.41 -14.55
CA THR A 645 -12.04 3.70 -13.88
C THR A 645 -13.23 3.48 -14.82
N ARG A 646 -13.05 3.61 -16.13
CA ARG A 646 -14.08 3.36 -17.15
C ARG A 646 -13.60 2.32 -18.15
N ARG A 647 -14.53 1.71 -18.88
CA ARG A 647 -14.22 0.75 -19.95
C ARG A 647 -13.18 1.34 -20.93
N PRO A 648 -12.05 0.65 -21.19
CA PRO A 648 -11.08 1.06 -22.19
C PRO A 648 -11.66 1.02 -23.59
N ASP A 649 -11.20 1.94 -24.45
CA ASP A 649 -11.58 1.95 -25.85
C ASP A 649 -11.09 0.66 -26.54
N GLY A 650 -11.95 0.04 -27.35
CA GLY A 650 -11.66 -1.23 -28.03
C GLY A 650 -11.86 -2.49 -27.17
N TRP A 651 -12.21 -2.36 -25.89
CA TRP A 651 -12.63 -3.51 -25.09
C TRP A 651 -14.12 -3.82 -25.28
N THR A 652 -14.45 -5.10 -25.45
CA THR A 652 -15.83 -5.59 -25.45
C THR A 652 -16.42 -5.54 -24.03
N GLU A 653 -17.75 -5.44 -23.93
CA GLU A 653 -18.43 -5.57 -22.62
C GLU A 653 -18.16 -6.92 -21.97
N ARG A 654 -18.06 -7.98 -22.79
CA ARG A 654 -17.65 -9.31 -22.35
C ARG A 654 -16.29 -9.28 -21.65
N ARG A 655 -15.28 -8.61 -22.22
CA ARG A 655 -13.95 -8.51 -21.61
C ARG A 655 -13.98 -7.79 -20.27
N VAL A 656 -14.69 -6.66 -20.19
CA VAL A 656 -14.83 -5.89 -18.94
C VAL A 656 -15.55 -6.70 -17.88
N SER A 657 -16.69 -7.30 -18.23
CA SER A 657 -17.47 -8.13 -17.31
C SER A 657 -16.65 -9.32 -16.81
N ALA A 658 -15.94 -10.00 -17.70
CA ALA A 658 -15.11 -11.13 -17.34
C ALA A 658 -13.99 -10.72 -16.38
N PHE A 659 -13.31 -9.61 -16.67
CA PHE A 659 -12.28 -9.05 -15.79
C PHE A 659 -12.82 -8.72 -14.39
N VAL A 660 -13.94 -8.00 -14.30
CA VAL A 660 -14.57 -7.62 -13.02
C VAL A 660 -14.95 -8.88 -12.22
N SER A 661 -15.67 -9.82 -12.84
CA SER A 661 -16.10 -11.05 -12.17
C SER A 661 -14.94 -11.90 -11.69
N ALA A 662 -13.84 -11.97 -12.46
CA ALA A 662 -12.64 -12.70 -12.05
C ALA A 662 -11.94 -12.03 -10.86
N VAL A 663 -11.84 -10.70 -10.85
CA VAL A 663 -11.26 -9.96 -9.71
C VAL A 663 -12.13 -10.12 -8.46
N ASP A 664 -13.46 -10.07 -8.60
CA ASP A 664 -14.39 -10.31 -7.48
C ASP A 664 -14.22 -11.73 -6.91
N ALA A 665 -14.08 -12.74 -7.78
CA ALA A 665 -13.87 -14.12 -7.34
C ALA A 665 -12.56 -14.31 -6.56
N LEU A 666 -11.51 -13.56 -6.89
CA LEU A 666 -10.26 -13.51 -6.10
C LEU A 666 -10.43 -12.89 -4.71
N GLY A 667 -11.50 -12.10 -4.48
CA GLY A 667 -11.81 -11.46 -3.20
C GLY A 667 -12.56 -12.33 -2.20
N VAL A 668 -13.20 -13.42 -2.63
CA VAL A 668 -14.08 -14.27 -1.78
C VAL A 668 -13.31 -15.34 -0.98
N ARG A 669 -12.11 -15.69 -1.42
CA ARG A 669 -11.30 -16.80 -0.87
C ARG A 669 -10.07 -16.45 0.01
N PRO A 670 -9.63 -15.18 0.18
CA PRO A 670 -8.60 -14.86 1.15
C PRO A 670 -9.11 -15.01 2.60
N THR A 671 -8.24 -15.47 3.50
CA THR A 671 -8.46 -15.41 4.96
C THR A 671 -8.49 -13.97 5.46
N GLY A 672 -8.84 -13.75 6.74
CA GLY A 672 -8.85 -12.41 7.37
C GLY A 672 -7.52 -11.64 7.32
N GLU A 673 -6.41 -12.31 6.98
CA GLU A 673 -5.07 -11.71 6.78
C GLU A 673 -4.64 -11.62 5.31
N GLY A 674 -5.54 -11.91 4.36
CA GLY A 674 -5.28 -11.84 2.92
C GLY A 674 -4.52 -13.02 2.32
N LEU A 675 -4.16 -14.03 3.13
CA LEU A 675 -3.53 -15.28 2.67
C LEU A 675 -4.58 -16.25 2.15
N VAL A 676 -4.23 -16.99 1.11
CA VAL A 676 -5.04 -18.05 0.49
C VAL A 676 -4.60 -19.40 1.05
N THR A 677 -5.55 -20.25 1.41
CA THR A 677 -5.28 -21.63 1.77
C THR A 677 -5.30 -22.51 0.53
N GLY A 678 -4.32 -23.40 0.39
CA GLY A 678 -4.32 -24.43 -0.65
C GLY A 678 -5.37 -25.52 -0.39
N GLU A 679 -5.47 -26.50 -1.29
CA GLU A 679 -6.44 -27.60 -1.20
C GLU A 679 -6.34 -28.42 0.09
N GLY A 680 -5.16 -28.45 0.71
CA GLY A 680 -4.90 -29.10 2.00
C GLY A 680 -5.33 -28.30 3.23
N GLY A 681 -5.89 -27.10 3.07
CA GLY A 681 -6.32 -26.21 4.16
C GLY A 681 -5.18 -25.40 4.82
N GLU A 682 -3.93 -25.66 4.45
CA GLU A 682 -2.75 -24.90 4.87
C GLU A 682 -2.57 -23.64 4.01
N VAL A 683 -1.83 -22.65 4.54
CA VAL A 683 -1.46 -21.45 3.78
C VAL A 683 -0.62 -21.82 2.56
N ASP A 684 -1.08 -21.39 1.38
CA ASP A 684 -0.32 -21.49 0.13
C ASP A 684 0.32 -20.13 -0.17
N ILE A 685 1.63 -20.07 0.04
CA ILE A 685 2.42 -18.83 -0.06
C ILE A 685 2.49 -18.33 -1.50
N ALA A 686 2.73 -19.24 -2.45
CA ALA A 686 2.83 -18.91 -3.87
C ALA A 686 1.46 -18.42 -4.39
N LEU A 687 0.40 -19.17 -4.10
CA LEU A 687 -0.94 -18.78 -4.50
C LEU A 687 -1.39 -17.46 -3.88
N SER A 688 -1.08 -17.24 -2.60
CA SER A 688 -1.34 -15.98 -1.91
C SER A 688 -0.67 -14.79 -2.62
N ALA A 689 0.60 -14.96 -3.02
CA ALA A 689 1.34 -13.93 -3.73
C ALA A 689 0.77 -13.64 -5.12
N THR A 690 0.43 -14.69 -5.88
CA THR A 690 -0.16 -14.56 -7.22
C THR A 690 -1.53 -13.87 -7.17
N VAL A 691 -2.39 -14.24 -6.21
CA VAL A 691 -3.69 -13.60 -6.01
C VAL A 691 -3.53 -12.14 -5.59
N ALA A 692 -2.59 -11.83 -4.69
CA ALA A 692 -2.30 -10.45 -4.28
C ALA A 692 -1.82 -9.60 -5.47
N ALA A 693 -0.91 -10.13 -6.29
CA ALA A 693 -0.40 -9.44 -7.46
C ALA A 693 -1.52 -9.15 -8.48
N ALA A 694 -2.38 -10.13 -8.77
CA ALA A 694 -3.52 -9.94 -9.67
C ALA A 694 -4.49 -8.87 -9.16
N ARG A 695 -4.82 -8.88 -7.87
CA ARG A 695 -5.66 -7.84 -7.25
C ARG A 695 -5.04 -6.45 -7.34
N GLN A 696 -3.73 -6.32 -7.14
CA GLN A 696 -3.02 -5.05 -7.32
C GLN A 696 -3.05 -4.56 -8.76
N THR A 697 -2.91 -5.45 -9.75
CA THR A 697 -3.02 -5.03 -11.16
C THR A 697 -4.42 -4.50 -11.50
N ALA A 698 -5.45 -4.90 -10.75
CA ALA A 698 -6.79 -4.36 -10.83
C ALA A 698 -7.00 -3.06 -10.02
N GLY A 699 -5.96 -2.55 -9.35
CA GLY A 699 -6.02 -1.35 -8.51
C GLY A 699 -6.53 -1.59 -7.09
N LEU A 700 -6.62 -2.85 -6.64
CA LEU A 700 -7.05 -3.18 -5.28
C LEU A 700 -5.86 -3.25 -4.32
N ASP A 701 -6.08 -2.87 -3.07
CA ASP A 701 -5.08 -3.01 -2.01
C ASP A 701 -4.82 -4.48 -1.68
N ALA A 702 -3.55 -4.89 -1.73
CA ALA A 702 -3.09 -6.20 -1.23
C ALA A 702 -1.92 -6.07 -0.26
N SER A 703 -1.79 -4.90 0.39
CA SER A 703 -0.80 -4.64 1.42
C SER A 703 -0.95 -5.63 2.60
N GLY A 704 -2.17 -6.06 2.91
CA GLY A 704 -2.47 -7.12 3.89
C GLY A 704 -1.70 -8.42 3.61
N THR A 705 -1.87 -8.96 2.41
CA THR A 705 -1.20 -10.18 1.98
C THR A 705 0.32 -10.01 1.96
N ALA A 706 0.82 -8.86 1.51
CA ALA A 706 2.26 -8.59 1.46
C ALA A 706 2.95 -8.69 2.82
N ARG A 707 2.27 -8.25 3.88
CA ARG A 707 2.79 -8.33 5.25
C ARG A 707 2.74 -9.73 5.81
N SER A 708 1.63 -10.43 5.57
CA SER A 708 1.46 -11.81 6.00
C SER A 708 2.54 -12.68 5.35
N LEU A 709 2.82 -12.49 4.07
CA LEU A 709 3.95 -13.10 3.38
C LEU A 709 5.30 -12.62 3.93
N GLY A 710 5.46 -11.32 4.19
CA GLY A 710 6.68 -10.77 4.79
C GLY A 710 7.05 -11.35 6.15
N LYS A 711 6.06 -11.73 6.98
CA LYS A 711 6.25 -12.43 8.27
C LYS A 711 6.74 -13.87 8.10
N LEU A 712 6.46 -14.49 6.96
CA LEU A 712 6.85 -15.86 6.64
C LEU A 712 8.23 -15.96 5.96
N VAL A 713 8.86 -14.82 5.61
CA VAL A 713 10.25 -14.78 5.13
C VAL A 713 11.21 -15.21 6.23
N GLN A 714 11.92 -16.32 6.00
CA GLN A 714 12.85 -16.92 6.95
C GLN A 714 14.14 -16.09 7.13
N GLN A 715 14.99 -16.52 8.07
CA GLN A 715 16.23 -15.82 8.41
C GLN A 715 17.22 -15.72 7.25
N ASP A 716 17.27 -16.74 6.40
CA ASP A 716 18.09 -16.77 5.19
C ASP A 716 17.49 -15.94 4.04
N GLY A 717 16.28 -15.40 4.23
CA GLY A 717 15.55 -14.59 3.26
C GLY A 717 14.59 -15.37 2.36
N GLY A 718 14.56 -16.71 2.42
CA GLY A 718 13.66 -17.52 1.60
C GLY A 718 12.33 -17.85 2.29
N PHE A 719 11.50 -18.63 1.61
CA PHE A 719 10.27 -19.23 2.11
C PHE A 719 10.37 -20.74 2.11
N ALA A 720 9.74 -21.42 3.07
CA ALA A 720 9.51 -22.86 2.97
C ALA A 720 8.28 -23.16 2.10
N LYS A 721 8.20 -24.40 1.58
CA LYS A 721 7.04 -24.90 0.83
C LYS A 721 5.73 -24.99 1.66
N GLY A 722 5.78 -24.69 2.96
CA GLY A 722 4.66 -24.65 3.90
C GLY A 722 5.00 -23.80 5.14
N THR A 723 4.25 -23.94 6.24
CA THR A 723 4.39 -23.11 7.47
C THR A 723 5.65 -23.42 8.31
N GLY A 724 6.57 -24.25 7.82
CA GLY A 724 7.89 -24.53 8.40
C GLY A 724 8.75 -25.44 7.52
N GLY A 725 10.07 -25.48 7.75
CA GLY A 725 11.01 -26.33 7.01
C GLY A 725 12.14 -25.58 6.32
N GLU A 726 12.95 -26.29 5.54
CA GLU A 726 14.00 -25.69 4.69
C GLU A 726 13.40 -24.77 3.63
N THR A 727 14.15 -23.75 3.23
CA THR A 727 13.68 -22.81 2.23
C THR A 727 13.66 -23.42 0.83
N ASP A 728 12.50 -23.31 0.20
CA ASP A 728 12.17 -23.75 -1.13
C ASP A 728 12.29 -22.56 -2.09
N PHE A 729 13.16 -22.72 -3.09
CA PHE A 729 13.45 -21.65 -4.03
C PHE A 729 12.28 -21.29 -4.95
N PRO A 730 11.56 -22.25 -5.57
CA PRO A 730 10.37 -21.94 -6.35
C PRO A 730 9.32 -21.15 -5.56
N THR A 731 9.02 -21.58 -4.32
CA THR A 731 8.10 -20.85 -3.43
C THR A 731 8.60 -19.43 -3.14
N SER A 732 9.91 -19.28 -2.90
CA SER A 732 10.53 -17.98 -2.63
C SER A 732 10.45 -17.03 -3.82
N SER A 733 10.69 -17.55 -5.04
CA SER A 733 10.59 -16.77 -6.28
C SER A 733 9.15 -16.31 -6.50
N ALA A 734 8.17 -17.21 -6.41
CA ALA A 734 6.76 -16.91 -6.59
C ALA A 734 6.22 -15.92 -5.55
N ALA A 735 6.74 -15.96 -4.31
CA ALA A 735 6.33 -15.07 -3.23
C ALA A 735 6.70 -13.59 -3.46
N ALA A 736 7.63 -13.30 -4.37
CA ALA A 736 8.24 -11.99 -4.53
C ALA A 736 7.25 -10.85 -4.78
N GLN A 737 6.30 -11.01 -5.72
CA GLN A 737 5.28 -10.00 -6.00
C GLN A 737 4.36 -9.76 -4.81
N GLY A 738 4.02 -10.84 -4.11
CA GLY A 738 3.26 -10.79 -2.87
C GLY A 738 3.99 -9.99 -1.80
N VAL A 739 5.24 -10.35 -1.48
CA VAL A 739 6.09 -9.65 -0.49
C VAL A 739 6.32 -8.20 -0.86
N ALA A 740 6.49 -7.90 -2.15
CA ALA A 740 6.70 -6.54 -2.62
C ALA A 740 5.44 -5.65 -2.45
N GLY A 741 4.26 -6.25 -2.32
CA GLY A 741 3.02 -5.50 -2.35
C GLY A 741 2.78 -4.82 -3.71
N ARG A 742 3.42 -5.32 -4.78
CA ARG A 742 3.24 -4.83 -6.15
C ARG A 742 3.44 -5.95 -7.18
N SER A 743 2.71 -5.87 -8.28
CA SER A 743 2.93 -6.73 -9.45
C SER A 743 4.13 -6.23 -10.28
N TRP A 744 4.82 -7.12 -10.99
CA TRP A 744 5.84 -6.70 -11.95
C TRP A 744 5.26 -5.86 -13.10
N LEU A 745 3.97 -5.99 -13.43
CA LEU A 745 3.26 -5.12 -14.41
C LEU A 745 3.23 -3.65 -14.00
N THR A 746 3.42 -3.37 -12.71
CA THR A 746 3.46 -2.03 -12.14
C THR A 746 4.85 -1.68 -11.59
N ALA A 747 5.85 -2.52 -11.86
CA ALA A 747 7.23 -2.24 -11.48
C ALA A 747 7.83 -1.12 -12.34
N ALA A 748 8.90 -0.51 -11.85
CA ALA A 748 9.65 0.48 -12.60
C ALA A 748 10.16 -0.09 -13.94
N ASP A 749 10.04 0.71 -15.00
CA ASP A 749 10.36 0.34 -16.39
C ASP A 749 9.56 -0.88 -16.91
N SER A 750 8.37 -1.17 -16.36
CA SER A 750 7.50 -2.21 -16.93
C SER A 750 7.17 -1.94 -18.40
N PRO A 751 7.26 -2.96 -19.29
CA PRO A 751 6.84 -2.82 -20.68
C PRO A 751 5.33 -2.85 -20.86
N LEU A 752 4.60 -3.19 -19.80
CA LEU A 752 3.14 -3.24 -19.74
C LEU A 752 2.62 -2.31 -18.65
N SER A 753 1.37 -1.89 -18.77
CA SER A 753 0.65 -1.19 -17.71
C SER A 753 -0.78 -1.75 -17.62
N PRO A 754 -1.49 -1.60 -16.47
CA PRO A 754 -2.91 -1.90 -16.41
C PRO A 754 -3.71 -0.98 -17.33
N ALA A 755 -4.68 -1.55 -18.04
CA ALA A 755 -5.57 -0.83 -18.95
C ALA A 755 -6.76 -0.19 -18.24
N ILE A 756 -7.11 -0.68 -17.05
CA ILE A 756 -8.29 -0.29 -16.28
C ILE A 756 -8.01 -0.57 -14.79
N ARG A 757 -8.64 0.18 -13.89
CA ARG A 757 -8.62 -0.08 -12.45
C ARG A 757 -10.04 -0.09 -11.87
N LEU A 758 -10.23 -0.84 -10.79
CA LEU A 758 -11.49 -0.94 -10.06
C LEU A 758 -11.55 0.03 -8.88
N PRO A 759 -12.76 0.42 -8.41
CA PRO A 759 -14.07 0.10 -9.00
C PRO A 759 -14.31 0.85 -10.32
N LEU A 760 -15.19 0.30 -11.16
CA LEU A 760 -15.61 0.99 -12.38
C LEU A 760 -16.64 2.08 -12.04
N THR A 761 -16.40 3.29 -12.54
CA THR A 761 -17.39 4.36 -12.57
C THR A 761 -18.36 4.07 -13.72
N ALA A 762 -19.67 4.04 -13.44
CA ALA A 762 -20.69 3.85 -14.47
C ALA A 762 -20.56 4.96 -15.52
N GLY A 763 -20.10 4.60 -16.73
CA GLY A 763 -20.01 5.53 -17.85
C GLY A 763 -21.40 5.79 -18.42
N THR A 764 -21.84 7.04 -18.42
CA THR A 764 -22.92 7.51 -19.29
C THR A 764 -22.37 7.70 -20.70
N ASP A 765 -22.10 6.59 -21.40
CA ASP A 765 -21.90 6.60 -22.84
C ASP A 765 -23.27 6.84 -23.51
N THR A 766 -23.76 8.08 -23.49
CA THR A 766 -24.70 8.54 -24.50
C THR A 766 -23.94 9.52 -25.38
N PRO A 767 -23.74 9.25 -26.69
CA PRO A 767 -23.20 10.25 -27.58
C PRO A 767 -24.09 11.49 -27.48
N ALA A 768 -23.47 12.66 -27.26
CA ALA A 768 -24.14 13.92 -27.42
C ALA A 768 -24.65 14.01 -28.87
N LEU A 769 -25.91 13.62 -29.08
CA LEU A 769 -26.66 14.02 -30.26
C LEU A 769 -26.77 15.53 -30.16
N ALA A 770 -25.93 16.21 -30.93
CA ALA A 770 -26.14 17.59 -31.31
C ALA A 770 -27.62 17.73 -31.68
N ALA A 771 -28.30 18.64 -30.98
CA ALA A 771 -29.69 18.97 -31.19
C ALA A 771 -29.88 19.48 -32.62
N ALA A 772 -30.14 18.58 -33.56
CA ALA A 772 -30.87 18.90 -34.76
C ALA A 772 -32.35 18.75 -34.42
N GLN A 773 -33.03 19.89 -34.34
CA GLN A 773 -34.48 19.96 -34.35
C GLN A 773 -35.01 19.21 -35.58
N SER A 774 -35.75 18.13 -35.37
CA SER A 774 -36.73 17.67 -36.33
C SER A 774 -37.99 17.21 -35.59
N ASP A 775 -39.04 17.99 -35.76
CA ASP A 775 -40.43 17.63 -35.48
C ASP A 775 -40.78 16.38 -36.30
N ASP A 776 -40.87 15.22 -35.65
CA ASP A 776 -41.79 14.15 -36.06
C ASP A 776 -41.87 13.07 -34.96
N ARG A 777 -42.99 13.04 -34.24
CA ARG A 777 -43.33 11.93 -33.34
C ARG A 777 -44.18 10.92 -34.11
N PRO A 778 -43.84 9.62 -34.13
CA PRO A 778 -44.65 8.63 -34.81
C PRO A 778 -45.91 8.31 -33.99
N GLY A 779 -47.08 8.40 -34.63
CA GLY A 779 -48.41 8.35 -34.00
C GLY A 779 -48.77 7.05 -33.25
N TRP A 780 -47.96 6.00 -33.28
CA TRP A 780 -48.25 4.73 -32.59
C TRP A 780 -48.09 4.83 -31.06
N LEU A 781 -47.29 5.77 -30.56
CA LEU A 781 -47.08 5.99 -29.11
C LEU A 781 -48.32 6.60 -28.42
N ILE A 782 -49.16 7.34 -29.15
CA ILE A 782 -50.40 7.93 -28.63
C ILE A 782 -51.51 6.87 -28.56
N TRP A 783 -51.55 5.93 -29.51
CA TRP A 783 -52.54 4.84 -29.51
C TRP A 783 -52.20 3.69 -28.54
N GLY A 784 -50.90 3.43 -28.30
CA GLY A 784 -50.47 2.42 -27.34
C GLY A 784 -50.84 2.73 -25.89
N LEU A 785 -50.73 4.01 -25.48
CA LEU A 785 -51.11 4.45 -24.13
C LEU A 785 -52.63 4.51 -23.92
N ALA A 786 -53.40 4.80 -24.97
CA ALA A 786 -54.86 4.73 -24.92
C ALA A 786 -55.38 3.27 -24.81
N GLY A 787 -54.73 2.33 -25.51
CA GLY A 787 -55.07 0.90 -25.44
C GLY A 787 -54.85 0.28 -24.06
N LEU A 788 -53.75 0.65 -23.40
CA LEU A 788 -53.42 0.17 -22.04
C LEU A 788 -54.40 0.70 -20.98
N ALA A 789 -54.85 1.95 -21.10
CA ALA A 789 -55.84 2.53 -20.19
C ALA A 789 -57.22 1.84 -20.31
N VAL A 790 -57.63 1.46 -21.53
CA VAL A 790 -58.89 0.71 -21.75
C VAL A 790 -58.81 -0.72 -21.21
N LEU A 791 -57.64 -1.36 -21.28
CA LEU A 791 -57.43 -2.70 -20.73
C LEU A 791 -57.49 -2.72 -19.20
N PHE A 792 -56.96 -1.70 -18.53
CA PHE A 792 -57.03 -1.56 -17.08
C PHE A 792 -58.45 -1.22 -16.60
N LEU A 793 -59.21 -0.43 -17.36
CA LEU A 793 -60.59 -0.10 -17.00
C LEU A 793 -61.53 -1.31 -17.15
N SER A 794 -61.32 -2.14 -18.16
CA SER A 794 -62.13 -3.35 -18.40
C SER A 794 -61.84 -4.46 -17.39
N THR A 795 -60.59 -4.61 -16.93
CA THR A 795 -60.24 -5.54 -15.83
C THR A 795 -60.82 -5.08 -14.49
N ALA A 796 -60.82 -3.78 -14.20
CA ALA A 796 -61.45 -3.24 -12.99
C ALA A 796 -62.98 -3.46 -12.97
N ILE A 797 -63.65 -3.27 -14.10
CA ILE A 797 -65.10 -3.51 -14.23
C ILE A 797 -65.43 -5.00 -14.07
N ALA A 798 -64.64 -5.90 -14.65
CA ALA A 798 -64.81 -7.34 -14.48
C ALA A 798 -64.66 -7.78 -13.01
N LEU A 799 -63.70 -7.20 -12.28
CA LEU A 799 -63.48 -7.47 -10.86
C LEU A 799 -64.69 -7.06 -10.00
N VAL A 800 -65.29 -5.91 -10.30
CA VAL A 800 -66.50 -5.40 -9.61
C VAL A 800 -67.71 -6.31 -9.85
N PHE A 801 -67.87 -6.86 -11.06
CA PHE A 801 -68.95 -7.81 -11.36
C PHE A 801 -68.76 -9.17 -10.68
N VAL A 802 -67.51 -9.65 -10.56
CA VAL A 802 -67.20 -10.89 -9.83
C VAL A 802 -67.46 -10.71 -8.32
N LEU A 803 -67.02 -9.60 -7.73
CA LEU A 803 -67.25 -9.28 -6.30
C LEU A 803 -68.75 -9.10 -5.97
N ARG A 804 -69.55 -8.52 -6.88
CA ARG A 804 -71.01 -8.45 -6.74
C ARG A 804 -71.71 -9.82 -6.84
N ARG A 805 -71.14 -10.78 -7.56
CA ARG A 805 -71.70 -12.13 -7.70
C ARG A 805 -71.43 -13.01 -6.46
N PHE A 806 -70.34 -12.77 -5.75
CA PHE A 806 -70.01 -13.46 -4.50
C PHE A 806 -70.75 -12.91 -3.27
N THR A 807 -71.13 -11.64 -3.26
CA THR A 807 -71.92 -11.02 -2.17
C THR A 807 -73.41 -11.38 -2.21
N LYS A 808 -73.93 -11.90 -3.33
CA LYS A 808 -75.34 -12.32 -3.46
C LYS A 808 -75.63 -13.79 -3.10
N LYS A 809 -74.63 -14.54 -2.61
CA LYS A 809 -74.76 -15.97 -2.22
C LYS A 809 -74.60 -16.25 -0.72
N ARG A 810 -74.60 -15.22 0.13
CA ARG A 810 -74.80 -15.36 1.58
C ARG A 810 -75.94 -14.44 2.01
N GLY A 811 -77.13 -15.01 2.01
CA GLY A 811 -78.41 -14.43 2.38
C GLY A 811 -79.44 -15.53 2.26
#